data_AF-A0A8S3RCY9-F1
#
_entry.id   AF-A0A8S3RCY9-F1
#
_cell.length_a   1.000
_cell.length_b   1.000
_cell.length_c   1.000
_cell.angle_alpha   90.00
_cell.angle_beta   90.00
_cell.angle_gamma   90.00
#
_symmetry.space_group_name_H-M   'P 1'
#
loop_
_entity.id
_entity.type
_entity.pdbx_description
1 polymer ?
#
loop_
_entity_poly.entity_id
_entity_poly.type
_entity_poly.pdbx_seq_one_letter_code
_entity_poly.pdbx_strand_id
1 'polypeptide(L)'
;MNVIQEVESEINEFISPIFVRPKKNGEYRMILNLKELNKHIEYQHFKMDSFESALNLIKENAYMSSVDLRHAYYSINIAEQHRKFLRFVWKEKYFQYSCLPNGIAMAPRLFTKIMKVVYASLRKMGYVNVGYIDDSLLLGDTELECKNNVTETVNMVSSLGFIVHKDKSVFTPKKCIKFLGFYIDSETMIVTLPVEKQDTIAKECKQLQSKNKCKIREVARVLGILISSLPAVEFGKLYYRKIEREKIKALKLAMGDFDSEMFVTSEMKQDLKWWSDNIYTQKRKFNRGNPQVIIQTDASKLGWGAVLNEQKIGSRWSNDEKDNHINCLELLAVYYALKSFKDDLNTVENVKILTDNTTAVSYINSMGGIKSIECNRIARKIWIWCIEHQIWLIATHIPGKLNTKADYQSRNFNDQIEWQLNKNNFEKHDRTLCKEDYKRQGRRAVCGTTLANPTMVCSSNETVNKQSICYQSKQKAIDSTIQGHSSSFRKDIEFDGMSDIRNRLQNRGISEKTSTIIMASWRSGTQKQYKTYIKKWFIFCLERKEDKFHTSVELVLEFLTYLFECGLSYSALNSARSALSAFGLTFDNVPVGKHPLVIRFLKGVYHLRPTVHNDVNIWDVSIVLRLLRRLSPVADISVKDLTLKLVMLIALTNATRSQSIHLLKLSNMQKQKDCFRFKIFDLLKQSRPGYKNPEVILKSFPPDRRLCVYLVLKEYLKRTVDIRSEEDSLILSYIKPHKKVSCSTISRWIKSIMCRAGIDTSIFKAHSTRSASTSKAKQNNVPVSDILAKIHFQFFIYTKTQIRVKFGQIKNQMK
;
A
#
# COMPACT_ATOMS: atom_id res chain seq x y z
N MET A 1 15.27 11.06 -35.78
CA MET A 1 15.81 10.44 -34.54
C MET A 1 16.53 9.16 -34.94
N ASN A 2 17.80 9.01 -34.56
CA ASN A 2 18.57 7.79 -34.83
C ASN A 2 18.25 6.72 -33.77
N VAL A 3 17.05 6.13 -33.84
CA VAL A 3 16.46 5.22 -32.82
C VAL A 3 17.22 3.90 -32.72
N ILE A 4 17.69 3.40 -33.86
CA ILE A 4 18.40 2.13 -34.02
C ILE A 4 19.67 2.43 -34.81
N GLN A 5 20.77 1.80 -34.43
CA GLN A 5 22.04 1.89 -35.14
C GLN A 5 22.62 0.49 -35.36
N GLU A 6 23.25 0.27 -36.51
CA GLU A 6 24.05 -0.93 -36.77
C GLU A 6 25.31 -0.87 -35.90
N VAL A 7 25.71 -2.02 -35.35
CA VAL A 7 26.88 -2.15 -34.47
C VAL A 7 27.57 -3.49 -34.71
N GLU A 8 28.81 -3.61 -34.28
CA GLU A 8 29.49 -4.90 -34.18
C GLU A 8 29.09 -5.64 -32.90
N SER A 9 29.29 -6.96 -32.91
CA SER A 9 29.11 -7.81 -31.74
C SER A 9 30.06 -7.41 -30.61
N GLU A 10 29.60 -7.44 -29.36
CA GLU A 10 30.42 -7.10 -28.18
C GLU A 10 30.29 -8.19 -27.10
N ILE A 11 31.35 -8.38 -26.32
CA ILE A 11 31.34 -9.29 -25.17
C ILE A 11 30.35 -8.81 -24.10
N ASN A 12 29.57 -9.74 -23.52
CA ASN A 12 28.52 -9.48 -22.52
C ASN A 12 27.35 -8.62 -23.04
N GLU A 13 26.94 -8.83 -24.30
CA GLU A 13 25.71 -8.27 -24.86
C GLU A 13 24.47 -9.14 -24.58
N PHE A 14 23.28 -8.60 -24.87
CA PHE A 14 22.03 -9.36 -24.80
C PHE A 14 21.27 -9.21 -26.13
N ILE A 15 21.10 -10.32 -26.85
CA ILE A 15 20.38 -10.37 -28.12
C ILE A 15 18.93 -10.81 -27.87
N SER A 16 17.99 -9.94 -28.24
CA SER A 16 16.56 -10.22 -28.16
C SER A 16 15.99 -10.46 -29.56
N PRO A 17 15.08 -11.44 -29.73
CA PRO A 17 14.47 -11.68 -31.04
C PRO A 17 13.50 -10.54 -31.40
N ILE A 18 13.36 -10.29 -32.70
CA ILE A 18 12.37 -9.35 -33.24
C ILE A 18 11.27 -10.08 -34.01
N PHE A 19 10.07 -9.51 -34.02
CA PHE A 19 8.98 -9.94 -34.89
C PHE A 19 8.10 -8.75 -35.27
N VAL A 20 7.30 -8.90 -36.33
CA VAL A 20 6.41 -7.85 -36.82
C VAL A 20 4.95 -8.14 -36.51
N ARG A 21 4.18 -7.08 -36.24
CA ARG A 21 2.72 -7.14 -36.14
C ARG A 21 2.09 -6.15 -37.12
N PRO A 22 1.07 -6.56 -37.90
CA PRO A 22 0.36 -5.64 -38.77
C PRO A 22 -0.41 -4.61 -37.94
N LYS A 23 -0.37 -3.36 -38.36
CA LYS A 23 -1.21 -2.27 -37.87
C LYS A 23 -2.50 -2.21 -38.70
N LYS A 24 -3.50 -1.49 -38.18
CA LYS A 24 -4.78 -1.29 -38.89
C LYS A 24 -4.63 -0.51 -40.21
N ASN A 25 -3.60 0.33 -40.33
CA ASN A 25 -3.31 1.13 -41.52
C ASN A 25 -2.45 0.37 -42.57
N GLY A 26 -2.30 -0.95 -42.44
CA GLY A 26 -1.49 -1.77 -43.37
C GLY A 26 0.01 -1.77 -43.10
N GLU A 27 0.53 -0.81 -42.33
CA GLU A 27 1.94 -0.79 -41.93
C GLU A 27 2.28 -1.91 -40.93
N TYR A 28 3.57 -2.22 -40.76
CA TYR A 28 4.05 -3.15 -39.74
C TYR A 28 4.62 -2.41 -38.52
N ARG A 29 4.45 -3.01 -37.34
CA ARG A 29 5.11 -2.61 -36.09
C ARG A 29 6.13 -3.67 -35.72
N MET A 30 7.40 -3.31 -35.74
CA MET A 30 8.48 -4.13 -35.21
C MET A 30 8.37 -4.19 -33.68
N ILE A 31 8.51 -5.40 -33.12
CA ILE A 31 8.49 -5.66 -31.68
C ILE A 31 9.81 -6.33 -31.32
N LEU A 32 10.55 -5.71 -30.40
CA LEU A 32 11.71 -6.31 -29.74
C LEU A 32 11.21 -7.15 -28.55
N ASN A 33 11.43 -8.45 -28.59
CA ASN A 33 10.97 -9.36 -27.54
C ASN A 33 11.88 -9.32 -26.31
N LEU A 34 11.61 -8.38 -25.42
CA LEU A 34 12.39 -8.16 -24.19
C LEU A 34 11.94 -9.03 -23.01
N LYS A 35 11.17 -10.10 -23.24
CA LYS A 35 10.61 -10.94 -22.15
C LYS A 35 11.70 -11.52 -21.24
N GLU A 36 12.77 -12.04 -21.84
CA GLU A 36 13.89 -12.63 -21.09
C GLU A 36 14.73 -11.54 -20.41
N LEU A 37 15.08 -10.47 -21.11
CA LEU A 37 15.81 -9.33 -20.52
C LEU A 37 15.07 -8.77 -19.30
N ASN A 38 13.74 -8.63 -19.39
CA ASN A 38 12.90 -8.08 -18.34
C ASN A 38 12.96 -8.89 -17.03
N LYS A 39 13.34 -10.19 -17.06
CA LYS A 39 13.55 -10.99 -15.84
C LYS A 39 14.77 -10.52 -15.03
N HIS A 40 15.73 -9.87 -15.68
CA HIS A 40 16.93 -9.33 -15.05
C HIS A 40 16.79 -7.86 -14.62
N ILE A 41 15.67 -7.21 -14.96
CA ILE A 41 15.39 -5.83 -14.58
C ILE A 41 14.63 -5.83 -13.25
N GLU A 42 15.19 -5.16 -12.23
CA GLU A 42 14.53 -5.00 -10.95
C GLU A 42 13.20 -4.24 -11.11
N TYR A 43 12.09 -4.87 -10.72
CA TYR A 43 10.78 -4.22 -10.71
C TYR A 43 10.69 -3.18 -9.60
N GLN A 44 10.20 -1.99 -9.95
CA GLN A 44 10.09 -0.87 -9.04
C GLN A 44 8.66 -0.38 -9.03
N HIS A 45 7.99 -0.51 -7.89
CA HIS A 45 6.59 -0.10 -7.77
C HIS A 45 6.40 1.40 -8.05
N PHE A 46 5.40 1.72 -8.85
CA PHE A 46 4.97 3.08 -9.15
C PHE A 46 3.45 3.11 -9.41
N LYS A 47 2.84 4.28 -9.25
CA LYS A 47 1.42 4.50 -9.52
C LYS A 47 1.27 5.40 -10.75
N MET A 48 0.53 4.91 -11.74
CA MET A 48 0.04 5.69 -12.88
C MET A 48 -1.27 6.35 -12.52
N ASP A 49 -1.60 7.43 -13.22
CA ASP A 49 -2.97 7.93 -13.19
C ASP A 49 -3.84 6.89 -13.93
N SER A 50 -5.10 6.77 -13.55
CA SER A 50 -6.02 5.77 -14.12
C SER A 50 -7.15 6.45 -14.89
N PHE A 51 -7.85 5.69 -15.72
CA PHE A 51 -9.10 6.15 -16.34
C PHE A 51 -10.07 6.70 -15.29
N GLU A 52 -10.23 6.00 -14.16
CA GLU A 52 -11.05 6.46 -13.04
C GLU A 52 -10.55 7.78 -12.42
N SER A 53 -9.23 8.02 -12.42
CA SER A 53 -8.68 9.29 -11.95
C SER A 53 -9.04 10.45 -12.89
N ALA A 54 -9.17 10.18 -14.20
CA ALA A 54 -9.67 11.16 -15.16
C ALA A 54 -11.15 11.47 -14.93
N LEU A 55 -11.99 10.44 -14.79
CA LEU A 55 -13.42 10.60 -14.53
C LEU A 55 -13.71 11.42 -13.27
N ASN A 56 -12.95 11.19 -12.19
CA ASN A 56 -13.11 11.91 -10.93
C ASN A 56 -12.76 13.41 -10.99
N LEU A 57 -12.05 13.85 -12.03
CA LEU A 57 -11.65 15.26 -12.21
C LEU A 57 -12.57 16.02 -13.16
N ILE A 58 -13.36 15.32 -13.97
CA ILE A 58 -14.28 15.93 -14.91
C ILE A 58 -15.50 16.45 -14.15
N LYS A 59 -15.80 17.73 -14.33
CA LYS A 59 -17.05 18.35 -13.88
C LYS A 59 -18.09 18.29 -14.97
N GLU A 60 -19.35 18.45 -14.58
CA GLU A 60 -20.46 18.63 -15.51
C GLU A 60 -20.20 19.83 -16.43
N ASN A 61 -20.51 19.69 -17.71
CA ASN A 61 -20.28 20.69 -18.77
C ASN A 61 -18.83 21.12 -19.03
N ALA A 62 -17.84 20.47 -18.40
CA ALA A 62 -16.43 20.81 -18.61
C ALA A 62 -15.97 20.54 -20.05
N TYR A 63 -15.10 21.42 -20.57
CA TYR A 63 -14.46 21.25 -21.86
C TYR A 63 -13.21 20.38 -21.74
N MET A 64 -13.06 19.45 -22.68
CA MET A 64 -11.99 18.46 -22.69
C MET A 64 -11.21 18.52 -24.01
N SER A 65 -9.89 18.33 -23.92
CA SER A 65 -8.99 18.17 -25.05
C SER A 65 -8.04 17.02 -24.79
N SER A 66 -7.46 16.44 -25.84
CA SER A 66 -6.46 15.38 -25.70
C SER A 66 -5.18 15.70 -26.45
N VAL A 67 -4.05 15.35 -25.84
CA VAL A 67 -2.72 15.48 -26.45
C VAL A 67 -2.04 14.12 -26.42
N ASP A 68 -1.72 13.59 -27.60
CA ASP A 68 -0.99 12.34 -27.81
C ASP A 68 0.48 12.65 -28.15
N LEU A 69 1.41 11.93 -27.54
CA LEU A 69 2.84 12.10 -27.79
C LEU A 69 3.36 11.05 -28.79
N ARG A 70 3.89 11.51 -29.93
CA ARG A 70 4.47 10.64 -30.95
C ARG A 70 5.78 10.06 -30.45
N HIS A 71 5.91 8.74 -30.51
CA HIS A 71 7.15 8.03 -30.17
C HIS A 71 7.68 8.38 -28.76
N ALA A 72 6.76 8.51 -27.79
CA ALA A 72 7.03 8.99 -26.44
C ALA A 72 8.26 8.34 -25.79
N TYR A 73 8.40 7.01 -25.85
CA TYR A 73 9.59 6.32 -25.30
C TYR A 73 10.86 6.59 -26.09
N TYR A 74 10.81 6.70 -27.42
CA TYR A 74 11.99 6.97 -28.24
C TYR A 74 12.56 8.38 -28.03
N SER A 75 11.81 9.27 -27.38
CA SER A 75 12.31 10.58 -26.94
C SER A 75 13.28 10.48 -25.75
N ILE A 76 13.39 9.31 -25.11
CA ILE A 76 14.24 9.07 -23.94
C ILE A 76 15.46 8.24 -24.36
N ASN A 77 16.64 8.85 -24.32
CA ASN A 77 17.90 8.17 -24.62
C ASN A 77 18.30 7.16 -23.54
N ILE A 78 18.95 6.08 -23.96
CA ILE A 78 19.57 5.09 -23.08
C ILE A 78 21.06 5.38 -22.98
N ALA A 79 21.58 5.27 -21.75
CA ALA A 79 23.00 5.38 -21.47
C ALA A 79 23.79 4.37 -22.31
N GLU A 80 24.87 4.82 -22.95
CA GLU A 80 25.64 4.04 -23.94
C GLU A 80 26.03 2.65 -23.44
N GLN A 81 26.54 2.58 -22.21
CA GLN A 81 26.92 1.35 -21.51
C GLN A 81 25.80 0.30 -21.35
N HIS A 82 24.52 0.69 -21.46
CA HIS A 82 23.37 -0.21 -21.35
C HIS A 82 22.75 -0.57 -22.71
N ARG A 83 23.13 0.11 -23.81
CA ARG A 83 22.57 -0.13 -25.15
C ARG A 83 22.86 -1.55 -25.65
N LYS A 84 23.97 -2.14 -25.22
CA LYS A 84 24.34 -3.53 -25.54
C LYS A 84 23.37 -4.59 -25.02
N PHE A 85 22.51 -4.24 -24.07
CA PHE A 85 21.46 -5.15 -23.61
C PHE A 85 20.18 -5.08 -24.45
N LEU A 86 20.12 -4.17 -25.42
CA LEU A 86 18.95 -3.90 -26.25
C LEU A 86 19.30 -4.09 -27.74
N ARG A 87 19.97 -5.21 -28.01
CA ARG A 87 20.41 -5.60 -29.33
C ARG A 87 19.49 -6.65 -29.95
N PHE A 88 19.48 -6.69 -31.27
CA PHE A 88 18.83 -7.73 -32.06
C PHE A 88 19.61 -7.97 -33.34
N VAL A 89 19.39 -9.13 -33.95
CA VAL A 89 20.02 -9.52 -35.22
C VAL A 89 18.96 -9.49 -36.32
N TRP A 90 19.31 -8.92 -37.47
CA TRP A 90 18.50 -8.94 -38.68
C TRP A 90 19.39 -9.05 -39.92
N LYS A 91 19.12 -10.04 -40.79
CA LYS A 91 19.95 -10.34 -41.96
C LYS A 91 21.46 -10.38 -41.61
N GLU A 92 21.79 -11.15 -40.58
CA GLU A 92 23.17 -11.37 -40.09
C GLU A 92 23.90 -10.11 -39.57
N LYS A 93 23.21 -8.97 -39.50
CA LYS A 93 23.73 -7.72 -38.94
C LYS A 93 23.18 -7.46 -37.55
N TYR A 94 23.99 -6.88 -36.69
CA TYR A 94 23.63 -6.54 -35.31
C TYR A 94 23.15 -5.09 -35.24
N PHE A 95 22.04 -4.90 -34.56
CA PHE A 95 21.43 -3.59 -34.36
C PHE A 95 21.20 -3.35 -32.88
N GLN A 96 21.38 -2.11 -32.43
CA GLN A 96 21.08 -1.71 -31.05
C GLN A 96 20.16 -0.50 -30.98
N TYR A 97 19.30 -0.48 -29.95
CA TYR A 97 18.51 0.70 -29.63
C TYR A 97 19.34 1.77 -28.90
N SER A 98 19.26 3.01 -29.35
CA SER A 98 19.88 4.18 -28.71
C SER A 98 18.98 4.84 -27.66
N CYS A 99 17.68 4.57 -27.75
CA CYS A 99 16.61 5.14 -26.93
C CYS A 99 15.70 4.05 -26.39
N LEU A 100 14.77 4.42 -25.50
CA LEU A 100 13.95 3.48 -24.73
C LEU A 100 13.00 2.68 -25.64
N PRO A 101 13.22 1.36 -25.81
CA PRO A 101 12.39 0.56 -26.70
C PRO A 101 11.04 0.24 -26.06
N ASN A 102 10.02 0.08 -26.90
CA ASN A 102 8.75 -0.48 -26.46
C ASN A 102 8.97 -1.90 -25.93
N GLY A 103 8.33 -2.24 -24.80
CA GLY A 103 8.40 -3.58 -24.20
C GLY A 103 9.39 -3.74 -23.06
N ILE A 104 10.29 -2.77 -22.80
CA ILE A 104 11.19 -2.83 -21.64
C ILE A 104 10.42 -2.52 -20.34
N ALA A 105 10.58 -3.35 -19.32
CA ALA A 105 9.77 -3.32 -18.10
C ALA A 105 9.85 -1.99 -17.33
N MET A 106 10.96 -1.27 -17.43
CA MET A 106 11.15 0.01 -16.75
C MET A 106 10.52 1.21 -17.46
N ALA A 107 10.15 1.09 -18.74
CA ALA A 107 9.74 2.26 -19.54
C ALA A 107 8.52 2.99 -18.99
N PRO A 108 7.40 2.30 -18.64
CA PRO A 108 6.21 2.97 -18.15
C PRO A 108 6.48 3.78 -16.88
N ARG A 109 7.32 3.24 -15.99
CA ARG A 109 7.75 3.93 -14.77
C ARG A 109 8.55 5.18 -15.08
N LEU A 110 9.59 5.06 -15.90
CA LEU A 110 10.49 6.16 -16.21
C LEU A 110 9.71 7.31 -16.87
N PHE A 111 8.91 6.98 -17.87
CA PHE A 111 8.08 7.93 -18.59
C PHE A 111 7.07 8.63 -17.68
N THR A 112 6.33 7.86 -16.88
CA THR A 112 5.39 8.41 -15.89
C THR A 112 6.09 9.36 -14.91
N LYS A 113 7.31 9.05 -14.47
CA LYS A 113 8.04 9.91 -13.52
C LYS A 113 8.52 11.21 -14.16
N ILE A 114 8.85 11.21 -15.45
CA ILE A 114 9.20 12.41 -16.22
C ILE A 114 7.95 13.27 -16.40
N MET A 115 6.88 12.71 -16.97
CA MET A 115 5.65 13.45 -17.27
C MET A 115 4.95 13.97 -16.01
N LYS A 116 5.06 13.28 -14.87
CA LYS A 116 4.52 13.79 -13.59
C LYS A 116 5.11 15.15 -13.19
N VAL A 117 6.33 15.49 -13.62
CA VAL A 117 6.90 16.82 -13.37
C VAL A 117 6.24 17.86 -14.26
N VAL A 118 6.06 17.55 -15.55
CA VAL A 118 5.37 18.40 -16.54
C VAL A 118 3.96 18.73 -16.07
N TYR A 119 3.16 17.69 -15.81
CA TYR A 119 1.78 17.83 -15.32
C TYR A 119 1.69 18.57 -13.98
N ALA A 120 2.67 18.39 -13.09
CA ALA A 120 2.69 19.13 -11.83
C ALA A 120 3.03 20.62 -12.02
N SER A 121 3.84 20.97 -13.02
CA SER A 121 4.10 22.37 -13.39
C SER A 121 2.85 23.02 -13.97
N LEU A 122 2.18 22.36 -14.91
CA LEU A 122 0.91 22.83 -15.49
C LEU A 122 -0.16 23.04 -14.42
N ARG A 123 -0.32 22.09 -13.48
CA ARG A 123 -1.26 22.24 -12.36
C ARG A 123 -0.94 23.41 -11.43
N LYS A 124 0.34 23.75 -11.26
CA LYS A 124 0.73 24.95 -10.49
C LYS A 124 0.36 26.25 -11.18
N MET A 125 0.19 26.23 -12.50
CA MET A 125 -0.28 27.35 -13.30
C MET A 125 -1.82 27.41 -13.36
N GLY A 126 -2.53 26.49 -12.69
CA GLY A 126 -3.99 26.43 -12.68
C GLY A 126 -4.59 25.42 -13.68
N TYR A 127 -3.78 24.77 -14.51
CA TYR A 127 -4.29 23.86 -15.55
C TYR A 127 -4.53 22.45 -15.03
N VAL A 128 -5.77 21.97 -15.17
CA VAL A 128 -6.15 20.61 -14.78
C VAL A 128 -5.83 19.61 -15.90
N ASN A 129 -5.14 18.53 -15.57
CA ASN A 129 -4.72 17.52 -16.54
C ASN A 129 -4.54 16.15 -15.90
N VAL A 130 -4.70 15.11 -16.72
CA VAL A 130 -4.43 13.70 -16.38
C VAL A 130 -3.58 13.08 -17.48
N GLY A 131 -2.51 12.40 -17.09
CA GLY A 131 -1.63 11.73 -18.05
C GLY A 131 -1.60 10.22 -17.85
N TYR A 132 -1.83 9.49 -18.93
CA TYR A 132 -1.66 8.05 -19.02
C TYR A 132 -0.63 7.71 -20.08
N ILE A 133 0.63 7.56 -19.66
CA ILE A 133 1.76 7.36 -20.58
C ILE A 133 1.75 8.47 -21.64
N ASP A 134 1.54 8.13 -22.91
CA ASP A 134 1.54 9.01 -24.09
C ASP A 134 0.24 9.80 -24.26
N ASP A 135 -0.87 9.34 -23.69
CA ASP A 135 -2.17 10.00 -23.74
C ASP A 135 -2.34 11.02 -22.60
N SER A 136 -2.67 12.26 -22.94
CA SER A 136 -2.99 13.32 -21.97
C SER A 136 -4.42 13.79 -22.15
N LEU A 137 -5.19 13.90 -21.07
CA LEU A 137 -6.48 14.55 -21.03
C LEU A 137 -6.33 15.92 -20.33
N LEU A 138 -6.79 16.96 -21.00
CA LEU A 138 -6.74 18.35 -20.54
C LEU A 138 -8.17 18.85 -20.32
N LEU A 139 -8.38 19.56 -19.20
CA LEU A 139 -9.70 20.01 -18.78
C LEU A 139 -9.72 21.54 -18.61
N GLY A 140 -10.88 22.14 -18.83
CA GLY A 140 -11.19 23.53 -18.49
C GLY A 140 -12.69 23.68 -18.22
N ASP A 141 -13.08 24.58 -17.32
CA ASP A 141 -14.49 24.82 -17.02
C ASP A 141 -15.14 25.62 -18.17
N THR A 142 -14.35 26.41 -18.91
CA THR A 142 -14.74 27.08 -20.16
C THR A 142 -13.93 26.59 -21.37
N GLU A 143 -14.46 26.82 -22.58
CA GLU A 143 -13.75 26.49 -23.83
C GLU A 143 -12.39 27.21 -23.90
N LEU A 144 -12.36 28.49 -23.51
CA LEU A 144 -11.14 29.31 -23.50
C LEU A 144 -10.09 28.76 -22.52
N GLU A 145 -10.49 28.39 -21.30
CA GLU A 145 -9.58 27.78 -20.33
C GLU A 145 -8.98 26.48 -20.83
N CYS A 146 -9.80 25.62 -21.46
CA CYS A 146 -9.33 24.37 -22.03
C CYS A 146 -8.36 24.63 -23.20
N LYS A 147 -8.64 25.62 -24.05
CA LYS A 147 -7.75 26.03 -25.14
C LYS A 147 -6.41 26.59 -24.63
N ASN A 148 -6.43 27.37 -23.55
CA ASN A 148 -5.22 27.86 -22.90
C ASN A 148 -4.40 26.69 -22.31
N ASN A 149 -5.08 25.72 -21.69
CA ASN A 149 -4.46 24.50 -21.18
C ASN A 149 -3.78 23.69 -22.29
N VAL A 150 -4.44 23.53 -23.45
CA VAL A 150 -3.85 22.90 -24.65
C VAL A 150 -2.59 23.64 -25.09
N THR A 151 -2.68 24.96 -25.23
CA THR A 151 -1.57 25.80 -25.70
C THR A 151 -0.36 25.68 -24.78
N GLU A 152 -0.55 25.84 -23.48
CA GLU A 152 0.51 25.74 -22.48
C GLU A 152 1.08 24.33 -22.37
N THR A 153 0.22 23.31 -22.49
CA THR A 153 0.68 21.91 -22.49
C THR A 153 1.56 21.63 -23.71
N VAL A 154 1.12 22.02 -24.91
CA VAL A 154 1.87 21.83 -26.16
C VAL A 154 3.20 22.56 -26.09
N ASN A 155 3.21 23.83 -25.68
CA ASN A 155 4.43 24.62 -25.52
C ASN A 155 5.41 23.96 -24.54
N MET A 156 4.90 23.49 -23.39
CA MET A 156 5.73 22.86 -22.38
C MET A 156 6.30 21.51 -22.85
N VAL A 157 5.52 20.65 -23.49
CA VAL A 157 6.05 19.35 -23.94
C VAL A 157 7.00 19.52 -25.13
N SER A 158 6.73 20.45 -26.05
CA SER A 158 7.59 20.74 -27.19
C SER A 158 8.91 21.38 -26.78
N SER A 159 8.92 22.32 -25.82
CA SER A 159 10.17 22.88 -25.28
C SER A 159 11.06 21.83 -24.58
N LEU A 160 10.48 20.72 -24.14
CA LEU A 160 11.20 19.58 -23.56
C LEU A 160 11.67 18.54 -24.59
N GLY A 161 11.41 18.78 -25.89
CA GLY A 161 11.80 17.91 -26.99
C GLY A 161 10.83 16.77 -27.27
N PHE A 162 9.65 16.75 -26.65
CA PHE A 162 8.59 15.80 -27.03
C PHE A 162 7.87 16.26 -28.29
N ILE A 163 7.51 15.31 -29.14
CA ILE A 163 6.80 15.56 -30.40
C ILE A 163 5.33 15.23 -30.19
N VAL A 164 4.46 16.20 -30.42
CA VAL A 164 3.01 16.00 -30.36
C VAL A 164 2.52 15.32 -31.63
N HIS A 165 1.68 14.30 -31.49
CA HIS A 165 1.04 13.61 -32.60
C HIS A 165 -0.23 14.35 -33.02
N LYS A 166 -0.12 15.26 -33.99
CA LYS A 166 -1.22 16.13 -34.41
C LYS A 166 -2.50 15.36 -34.77
N ASP A 167 -2.40 14.29 -35.57
CA ASP A 167 -3.57 13.55 -36.08
C ASP A 167 -4.31 12.72 -35.01
N LYS A 168 -3.67 12.47 -33.86
CA LYS A 168 -4.27 11.70 -32.76
C LYS A 168 -4.69 12.57 -31.59
N SER A 169 -4.20 13.81 -31.57
CA SER A 169 -4.54 14.81 -30.57
C SER A 169 -5.85 15.48 -30.95
N VAL A 170 -6.62 15.92 -29.95
CA VAL A 170 -7.81 16.72 -30.12
C VAL A 170 -7.53 18.06 -29.46
N PHE A 171 -7.14 19.05 -30.26
CA PHE A 171 -6.75 20.39 -29.78
C PHE A 171 -7.94 21.34 -29.59
N THR A 172 -9.01 21.13 -30.35
CA THR A 172 -10.25 21.90 -30.19
C THR A 172 -11.00 21.33 -28.99
N PRO A 173 -11.28 22.15 -27.95
CA PRO A 173 -12.01 21.68 -26.79
C PRO A 173 -13.40 21.16 -27.16
N LYS A 174 -13.78 20.01 -26.58
CA LYS A 174 -15.08 19.36 -26.78
C LYS A 174 -15.65 18.90 -25.45
N LYS A 175 -16.97 18.83 -25.35
CA LYS A 175 -17.65 18.22 -24.20
C LYS A 175 -17.79 16.70 -24.30
N CYS A 176 -17.59 16.13 -25.49
CA CYS A 176 -17.50 14.68 -25.70
C CYS A 176 -16.17 14.33 -26.40
N ILE A 177 -15.36 13.48 -25.79
CA ILE A 177 -14.02 13.12 -26.29
C ILE A 177 -13.74 11.63 -26.16
N LYS A 178 -12.98 11.08 -27.11
CA LYS A 178 -12.41 9.74 -27.01
C LYS A 178 -11.10 9.76 -26.22
N PHE A 179 -11.06 9.09 -25.08
CA PHE A 179 -9.86 8.97 -24.24
C PHE A 179 -9.68 7.54 -23.73
N LEU A 180 -8.45 6.99 -23.84
CA LEU A 180 -8.11 5.61 -23.45
C LEU A 180 -9.06 4.53 -23.99
N GLY A 181 -9.62 4.77 -25.18
CA GLY A 181 -10.52 3.83 -25.86
C GLY A 181 -12.00 3.92 -25.46
N PHE A 182 -12.40 4.97 -24.73
CA PHE A 182 -13.78 5.23 -24.33
C PHE A 182 -14.22 6.62 -24.76
N TYR A 183 -15.51 6.80 -25.03
CA TYR A 183 -16.10 8.13 -25.16
C TYR A 183 -16.53 8.62 -23.79
N ILE A 184 -16.11 9.83 -23.45
CA ILE A 184 -16.44 10.50 -22.20
C ILE A 184 -17.23 11.75 -22.56
N ASP A 185 -18.43 11.86 -22.02
CA ASP A 185 -19.34 12.98 -22.24
C ASP A 185 -19.55 13.72 -20.90
N SER A 186 -19.13 14.99 -20.86
CA SER A 186 -19.25 15.84 -19.67
C SER A 186 -20.61 16.52 -19.53
N GLU A 187 -21.45 16.57 -20.57
CA GLU A 187 -22.81 17.11 -20.47
C GLU A 187 -23.71 16.09 -19.79
N THR A 188 -23.63 14.84 -20.23
CA THR A 188 -24.46 13.76 -19.67
C THR A 188 -23.80 13.05 -18.49
N MET A 189 -22.51 13.27 -18.25
CA MET A 189 -21.68 12.57 -17.26
C MET A 189 -21.69 11.04 -17.45
N ILE A 190 -21.67 10.63 -18.72
CA ILE A 190 -21.72 9.23 -19.17
C ILE A 190 -20.43 8.85 -19.91
N VAL A 191 -19.99 7.60 -19.68
CA VAL A 191 -18.97 6.93 -20.47
C VAL A 191 -19.60 5.84 -21.33
N THR A 192 -19.23 5.78 -22.60
CA THR A 192 -19.66 4.75 -23.56
C THR A 192 -18.49 4.13 -24.31
N LEU A 193 -18.75 2.99 -24.96
CA LEU A 193 -17.81 2.33 -25.86
C LEU A 193 -17.96 2.86 -27.29
N PRO A 194 -16.89 2.89 -28.09
CA PRO A 194 -17.01 3.03 -29.53
C PRO A 194 -17.82 1.89 -30.14
N VAL A 195 -18.64 2.21 -31.14
CA VAL A 195 -19.54 1.25 -31.82
C VAL A 195 -18.78 0.03 -32.34
N GLU A 196 -17.58 0.23 -32.91
CA GLU A 196 -16.80 -0.88 -33.47
C GLU A 196 -16.36 -1.88 -32.37
N LYS A 197 -16.17 -1.39 -31.14
CA LYS A 197 -15.85 -2.24 -29.98
C LYS A 197 -17.10 -2.95 -29.45
N GLN A 198 -18.27 -2.31 -29.51
CA GLN A 198 -19.56 -2.95 -29.19
C GLN A 198 -19.86 -4.09 -30.18
N ASP A 199 -19.69 -3.85 -31.49
CA ASP A 199 -19.88 -4.86 -32.54
C ASP A 199 -18.96 -6.07 -32.33
N THR A 200 -17.69 -5.79 -32.01
CA THR A 200 -16.70 -6.84 -31.71
C THR A 200 -17.16 -7.68 -30.53
N ILE A 201 -17.59 -7.05 -29.42
CA ILE A 201 -18.09 -7.78 -28.24
C ILE A 201 -19.31 -8.63 -28.60
N ALA A 202 -20.30 -8.04 -29.26
CA ALA A 202 -21.53 -8.74 -29.64
C ALA A 202 -21.23 -9.96 -30.52
N LYS A 203 -20.39 -9.79 -31.54
CA LYS A 203 -19.96 -10.86 -32.46
C LYS A 203 -19.24 -11.98 -31.70
N GLU A 204 -18.25 -11.64 -30.90
CA GLU A 204 -17.41 -12.61 -30.18
C GLU A 204 -18.19 -13.39 -29.11
N CYS A 205 -19.12 -12.72 -28.41
CA CYS A 205 -20.02 -13.36 -27.48
C CYS A 205 -20.96 -14.35 -28.18
N LYS A 206 -21.61 -13.96 -29.29
CA LYS A 206 -22.48 -14.84 -30.07
C LYS A 206 -21.74 -16.06 -30.63
N GLN A 207 -20.52 -15.85 -31.14
CA GLN A 207 -19.68 -16.92 -31.66
C GLN A 207 -19.24 -17.91 -30.58
N LEU A 208 -18.88 -17.44 -29.38
CA LEU A 208 -18.50 -18.34 -28.29
C LEU A 208 -19.73 -19.05 -27.69
N GLN A 209 -20.88 -18.38 -27.64
CA GLN A 209 -22.13 -18.92 -27.12
C GLN A 209 -22.67 -20.10 -27.95
N SER A 210 -22.50 -20.06 -29.28
CA SER A 210 -22.96 -21.12 -30.19
C SER A 210 -22.14 -22.41 -30.10
N LYS A 211 -20.93 -22.34 -29.53
CA LYS A 211 -20.06 -23.50 -29.36
C LYS A 211 -20.45 -24.33 -28.14
N ASN A 212 -20.21 -25.64 -28.23
CA ASN A 212 -20.27 -26.55 -27.07
C ASN A 212 -18.88 -26.82 -26.48
N LYS A 213 -17.85 -26.82 -27.33
CA LYS A 213 -16.43 -26.94 -26.95
C LYS A 213 -15.61 -25.88 -27.69
N CYS A 214 -14.53 -25.44 -27.06
CA CYS A 214 -13.58 -24.48 -27.64
C CYS A 214 -12.22 -24.58 -26.93
N LYS A 215 -11.18 -23.96 -27.48
CA LYS A 215 -9.89 -23.84 -26.79
C LYS A 215 -9.98 -22.86 -25.62
N ILE A 216 -9.28 -23.15 -24.53
CA ILE A 216 -9.18 -22.24 -23.36
C ILE A 216 -8.68 -20.84 -23.78
N ARG A 217 -7.77 -20.77 -24.76
CA ARG A 217 -7.26 -19.53 -25.37
C ARG A 217 -8.38 -18.66 -25.97
N GLU A 218 -9.38 -19.26 -26.60
CA GLU A 218 -10.52 -18.51 -27.16
C GLU A 218 -11.33 -17.83 -26.07
N VAL A 219 -11.66 -18.56 -25.00
CA VAL A 219 -12.37 -18.02 -23.83
C VAL A 219 -11.55 -16.91 -23.17
N ALA A 220 -10.25 -17.11 -23.00
CA ALA A 220 -9.35 -16.09 -22.45
C ALA A 220 -9.32 -14.81 -23.29
N ARG A 221 -9.34 -14.94 -24.63
CA ARG A 221 -9.40 -13.80 -25.54
C ARG A 221 -10.70 -13.02 -25.41
N VAL A 222 -11.85 -13.71 -25.43
CA VAL A 222 -13.17 -13.07 -25.25
C VAL A 222 -13.24 -12.38 -23.90
N LEU A 223 -12.85 -13.06 -22.81
CA LEU A 223 -12.76 -12.47 -21.47
C LEU A 223 -11.89 -11.21 -21.43
N GLY A 224 -10.75 -11.21 -22.12
CA GLY A 224 -9.89 -10.03 -22.24
C GLY A 224 -10.62 -8.83 -22.85
N ILE A 225 -11.41 -9.07 -23.91
CA ILE A 225 -12.24 -8.04 -24.56
C ILE A 225 -13.30 -7.52 -23.57
N LEU A 226 -14.02 -8.42 -22.88
CA LEU A 226 -15.05 -8.05 -21.90
C LEU A 226 -14.48 -7.21 -20.75
N ILE A 227 -13.39 -7.69 -20.13
CA ILE A 227 -12.73 -7.02 -19.00
C ILE A 227 -12.21 -5.64 -19.40
N SER A 228 -11.65 -5.52 -20.60
CA SER A 228 -11.18 -4.22 -21.14
C SER A 228 -12.31 -3.22 -21.42
N SER A 229 -13.57 -3.64 -21.32
CA SER A 229 -14.76 -2.83 -21.64
C SER A 229 -15.53 -2.42 -20.39
N LEU A 230 -15.23 -3.04 -19.23
CA LEU A 230 -15.88 -2.76 -17.95
C LEU A 230 -15.89 -1.28 -17.52
N PRO A 231 -14.91 -0.42 -17.86
CA PRO A 231 -14.99 0.99 -17.48
C PRO A 231 -16.21 1.75 -18.05
N ALA A 232 -16.82 1.24 -19.14
CA ALA A 232 -18.00 1.82 -19.78
C ALA A 232 -19.27 0.96 -19.68
N VAL A 233 -19.13 -0.31 -19.27
CA VAL A 233 -20.25 -1.26 -19.17
C VAL A 233 -20.63 -1.42 -17.71
N GLU A 234 -21.61 -0.63 -17.30
CA GLU A 234 -22.03 -0.42 -15.91
C GLU A 234 -22.18 -1.72 -15.11
N PHE A 235 -22.96 -2.67 -15.63
CA PHE A 235 -23.25 -3.94 -14.98
C PHE A 235 -22.39 -5.09 -15.50
N GLY A 236 -21.42 -4.83 -16.39
CA GLY A 236 -20.61 -5.86 -17.04
C GLY A 236 -19.84 -6.74 -16.04
N LYS A 237 -19.51 -6.19 -14.86
CA LYS A 237 -18.84 -6.95 -13.79
C LYS A 237 -19.68 -8.17 -13.34
N LEU A 238 -21.01 -8.08 -13.36
CA LEU A 238 -21.90 -9.17 -12.96
C LEU A 238 -21.83 -10.39 -13.90
N TYR A 239 -21.39 -10.20 -15.16
CA TYR A 239 -21.57 -11.15 -16.26
C TYR A 239 -20.26 -11.62 -16.91
N TYR A 240 -19.13 -11.63 -16.19
CA TYR A 240 -17.89 -12.24 -16.69
C TYR A 240 -17.30 -13.28 -15.72
N ARG A 241 -17.73 -13.27 -14.46
CA ARG A 241 -17.11 -14.06 -13.39
C ARG A 241 -17.31 -15.56 -13.53
N LYS A 242 -18.48 -15.99 -14.02
CA LYS A 242 -18.73 -17.41 -14.27
C LYS A 242 -17.79 -17.91 -15.35
N ILE A 243 -17.65 -17.15 -16.44
CA ILE A 243 -16.73 -17.43 -17.56
C ILE A 243 -15.28 -17.49 -17.06
N GLU A 244 -14.83 -16.52 -16.25
CA GLU A 244 -13.48 -16.53 -15.67
C GLU A 244 -13.23 -17.75 -14.77
N ARG A 245 -14.21 -18.13 -13.95
CA ARG A 245 -14.12 -19.29 -13.05
C ARG A 245 -14.02 -20.60 -13.83
N GLU A 246 -14.87 -20.81 -14.84
CA GLU A 246 -14.83 -22.02 -15.67
C GLU A 246 -13.53 -22.09 -16.48
N LYS A 247 -13.02 -20.95 -17.00
CA LYS A 247 -11.68 -20.88 -17.60
C LYS A 247 -10.60 -21.31 -16.59
N ILE A 248 -10.62 -20.80 -15.36
CA ILE A 248 -9.61 -21.15 -14.34
C ILE A 248 -9.67 -22.65 -14.00
N LYS A 249 -10.87 -23.22 -13.86
CA LYS A 249 -11.06 -24.66 -13.63
C LYS A 249 -10.49 -25.48 -14.78
N ALA A 250 -10.85 -25.15 -16.02
CA ALA A 250 -10.35 -25.83 -17.21
C ALA A 250 -8.83 -25.75 -17.32
N LEU A 251 -8.24 -24.56 -17.08
CA LEU A 251 -6.79 -24.37 -17.13
C LEU A 251 -6.05 -25.17 -16.04
N LYS A 252 -6.66 -25.34 -14.86
CA LYS A 252 -6.10 -26.21 -13.81
C LYS A 252 -6.12 -27.69 -14.23
N LEU A 253 -7.20 -28.15 -14.85
CA LEU A 253 -7.31 -29.51 -15.38
C LEU A 253 -6.33 -29.76 -16.54
N ALA A 254 -6.11 -28.74 -17.37
CA ALA A 254 -5.16 -28.76 -18.49
C ALA A 254 -3.70 -28.46 -18.09
N MET A 255 -3.37 -28.44 -16.79
CA MET A 255 -2.01 -28.15 -16.29
C MET A 255 -1.38 -26.85 -16.84
N GLY A 256 -2.21 -25.84 -17.13
CA GLY A 256 -1.75 -24.56 -17.65
C GLY A 256 -1.70 -24.46 -19.18
N ASP A 257 -2.08 -25.50 -19.92
CA ASP A 257 -2.15 -25.44 -21.38
C ASP A 257 -3.38 -24.65 -21.85
N PHE A 258 -3.14 -23.57 -22.61
CA PHE A 258 -4.20 -22.74 -23.18
C PHE A 258 -4.78 -23.30 -24.48
N ASP A 259 -4.10 -24.24 -25.14
CA ASP A 259 -4.56 -24.83 -26.39
C ASP A 259 -5.41 -26.09 -26.20
N SER A 260 -5.49 -26.59 -24.97
CA SER A 260 -6.44 -27.61 -24.52
C SER A 260 -7.91 -27.19 -24.67
N GLU A 261 -8.78 -28.17 -24.89
CA GLU A 261 -10.22 -27.97 -25.03
C GLU A 261 -10.92 -27.77 -23.68
N MET A 262 -12.00 -26.98 -23.69
CA MET A 262 -12.94 -26.84 -22.59
C MET A 262 -14.38 -26.75 -23.09
N PHE A 263 -15.33 -27.14 -22.23
CA PHE A 263 -16.75 -27.00 -22.50
C PHE A 263 -17.25 -25.58 -22.24
N VAL A 264 -18.14 -25.10 -23.11
CA VAL A 264 -18.88 -23.85 -22.91
C VAL A 264 -20.15 -24.18 -22.14
N THR A 265 -20.11 -24.00 -20.82
CA THR A 265 -21.22 -24.40 -19.93
C THR A 265 -22.46 -23.53 -20.13
N SER A 266 -23.63 -24.02 -19.71
CA SER A 266 -24.88 -23.25 -19.73
C SER A 266 -24.78 -21.93 -18.95
N GLU A 267 -24.07 -21.94 -17.82
CA GLU A 267 -23.76 -20.75 -17.04
C GLU A 267 -22.94 -19.71 -17.82
N MET A 268 -21.94 -20.14 -18.59
CA MET A 268 -21.16 -19.25 -19.46
C MET A 268 -22.05 -18.67 -20.55
N LYS A 269 -22.90 -19.49 -21.18
CA LYS A 269 -23.82 -19.05 -22.24
C LYS A 269 -24.78 -17.97 -21.76
N GLN A 270 -25.27 -18.04 -20.52
CA GLN A 270 -26.12 -16.99 -19.93
C GLN A 270 -25.38 -15.64 -19.80
N ASP A 271 -24.16 -15.67 -19.29
CA ASP A 271 -23.34 -14.47 -19.14
C ASP A 271 -22.97 -13.89 -20.53
N LEU A 272 -22.58 -14.73 -21.49
CA LEU A 272 -22.30 -14.32 -22.88
C LEU A 272 -23.53 -13.72 -23.57
N LYS A 273 -24.72 -14.31 -23.36
CA LYS A 273 -25.98 -13.80 -23.88
C LYS A 273 -26.29 -12.41 -23.33
N TRP A 274 -26.09 -12.21 -22.03
CA TRP A 274 -26.30 -10.88 -21.45
C TRP A 274 -25.42 -9.83 -22.13
N TRP A 275 -24.14 -10.15 -22.38
CA TRP A 275 -23.26 -9.25 -23.13
C TRP A 275 -23.75 -8.99 -24.55
N SER A 276 -24.13 -10.02 -25.31
CA SER A 276 -24.59 -9.81 -26.69
C SER A 276 -25.87 -9.00 -26.80
N ASP A 277 -26.78 -9.15 -25.83
CA ASP A 277 -28.11 -8.54 -25.85
C ASP A 277 -28.07 -7.09 -25.34
N ASN A 278 -27.12 -6.75 -24.46
CA ASN A 278 -27.12 -5.46 -23.78
C ASN A 278 -26.04 -4.50 -24.28
N ILE A 279 -24.95 -4.95 -24.91
CA ILE A 279 -23.75 -4.11 -25.13
C ILE A 279 -24.01 -2.77 -25.87
N TYR A 280 -25.00 -2.71 -26.75
CA TYR A 280 -25.35 -1.50 -27.50
C TYR A 280 -26.06 -0.44 -26.64
N THR A 281 -26.79 -0.85 -25.60
CA THR A 281 -27.50 0.06 -24.68
C THR A 281 -26.71 0.36 -23.41
N GLN A 282 -25.62 -0.38 -23.17
CA GLN A 282 -24.80 -0.20 -21.98
C GLN A 282 -24.03 1.13 -22.03
N LYS A 283 -24.24 1.90 -20.97
CA LYS A 283 -23.60 3.18 -20.69
C LYS A 283 -23.35 3.26 -19.19
N ARG A 284 -22.31 3.96 -18.77
CA ARG A 284 -21.98 4.11 -17.34
C ARG A 284 -22.01 5.56 -16.92
N LYS A 285 -22.80 5.90 -15.90
CA LYS A 285 -22.76 7.21 -15.25
C LYS A 285 -21.57 7.25 -14.29
N PHE A 286 -20.63 8.18 -14.49
CA PHE A 286 -19.39 8.23 -13.70
C PHE A 286 -19.41 9.27 -12.58
N ASN A 287 -20.38 10.18 -12.58
CA ASN A 287 -20.72 11.01 -11.43
C ASN A 287 -22.20 10.82 -11.09
N ARG A 288 -22.48 10.32 -9.89
CA ARG A 288 -23.85 10.06 -9.41
C ARG A 288 -24.26 10.98 -8.25
N GLY A 289 -23.43 11.96 -7.91
CA GLY A 289 -23.65 12.81 -6.75
C GLY A 289 -23.40 12.09 -5.41
N ASN A 290 -23.85 12.72 -4.33
CA ASN A 290 -23.73 12.16 -2.99
C ASN A 290 -24.83 11.10 -2.75
N PRO A 291 -24.55 10.06 -1.94
CA PRO A 291 -25.58 9.13 -1.49
C PRO A 291 -26.71 9.89 -0.79
N GLN A 292 -27.95 9.61 -1.19
CA GLN A 292 -29.15 10.20 -0.59
C GLN A 292 -29.47 9.52 0.74
N VAL A 293 -29.15 8.23 0.84
CA VAL A 293 -29.44 7.39 2.00
C VAL A 293 -28.20 6.62 2.43
N ILE A 294 -28.05 6.48 3.76
CA ILE A 294 -27.00 5.68 4.40
C ILE A 294 -27.66 4.60 5.26
N ILE A 295 -27.36 3.33 4.98
CA ILE A 295 -27.83 2.18 5.77
C ILE A 295 -26.63 1.55 6.46
N GLN A 296 -26.72 1.41 7.79
CA GLN A 296 -25.76 0.63 8.57
C GLN A 296 -26.25 -0.82 8.65
N THR A 297 -25.38 -1.79 8.44
CA THR A 297 -25.74 -3.21 8.52
C THR A 297 -24.73 -3.98 9.34
N ASP A 298 -25.19 -5.01 10.04
CA ASP A 298 -24.38 -5.93 10.82
C ASP A 298 -24.95 -7.35 10.75
N ALA A 299 -24.09 -8.35 10.81
CA ALA A 299 -24.48 -9.74 10.91
C ALA A 299 -23.78 -10.43 12.08
N SER A 300 -24.54 -11.14 12.89
CA SER A 300 -24.02 -12.05 13.91
C SER A 300 -24.33 -13.50 13.53
N LYS A 301 -23.95 -14.47 14.38
CA LYS A 301 -24.42 -15.85 14.24
C LYS A 301 -25.86 -16.06 14.73
N LEU A 302 -26.49 -15.06 15.34
CA LEU A 302 -27.87 -15.14 15.81
C LEU A 302 -28.86 -14.57 14.79
N GLY A 303 -28.51 -13.44 14.18
CA GLY A 303 -29.36 -12.75 13.21
C GLY A 303 -28.62 -11.63 12.49
N TRP A 304 -29.39 -10.78 11.81
CA TRP A 304 -28.91 -9.57 11.15
C TRP A 304 -29.60 -8.34 11.72
N GLY A 305 -28.93 -7.20 11.58
CA GLY A 305 -29.44 -5.90 11.97
C GLY A 305 -29.13 -4.86 10.91
N ALA A 306 -30.05 -3.91 10.75
CA ALA A 306 -29.88 -2.78 9.88
C ALA A 306 -30.51 -1.51 10.46
N VAL A 307 -29.93 -0.37 10.11
CA VAL A 307 -30.38 0.94 10.59
C VAL A 307 -30.36 1.92 9.44
N LEU A 308 -31.50 2.57 9.23
CA LEU A 308 -31.71 3.65 8.30
C LEU A 308 -32.25 4.85 9.08
N ASN A 309 -31.45 5.91 9.20
CA ASN A 309 -31.77 7.07 10.05
C ASN A 309 -32.08 6.63 11.51
N GLU A 310 -33.31 6.81 11.98
CA GLU A 310 -33.79 6.32 13.28
C GLU A 310 -34.53 4.98 13.21
N GLN A 311 -34.89 4.52 12.01
CA GLN A 311 -35.50 3.21 11.84
C GLN A 311 -34.47 2.11 12.04
N LYS A 312 -34.82 1.12 12.86
CA LYS A 312 -33.98 -0.02 13.22
C LYS A 312 -34.76 -1.28 12.92
N ILE A 313 -34.12 -2.22 12.23
CA ILE A 313 -34.72 -3.51 11.91
C ILE A 313 -33.69 -4.61 12.15
N GLY A 314 -34.15 -5.76 12.57
CA GLY A 314 -33.33 -6.94 12.72
C GLY A 314 -34.21 -8.17 12.81
N SER A 315 -33.66 -9.32 12.44
CA SER A 315 -34.37 -10.59 12.55
C SER A 315 -33.37 -11.73 12.70
N ARG A 316 -33.87 -12.88 13.17
CA ARG A 316 -33.09 -14.10 13.32
C ARG A 316 -32.79 -14.73 11.96
N TRP A 317 -31.66 -15.39 11.87
CA TRP A 317 -31.39 -16.28 10.74
C TRP A 317 -32.29 -17.50 10.81
N SER A 318 -32.73 -18.00 9.65
CA SER A 318 -33.24 -19.37 9.59
C SER A 318 -32.14 -20.37 9.94
N ASN A 319 -32.53 -21.62 10.25
CA ASN A 319 -31.56 -22.67 10.55
C ASN A 319 -30.56 -22.88 9.40
N ASP A 320 -31.04 -22.90 8.16
CA ASP A 320 -30.20 -23.03 6.97
C ASP A 320 -29.28 -21.82 6.75
N GLU A 321 -29.75 -20.62 7.11
CA GLU A 321 -28.99 -19.40 6.92
C GLU A 321 -27.82 -19.30 7.90
N LYS A 322 -28.05 -19.62 9.17
CA LYS A 322 -27.09 -19.51 10.27
C LYS A 322 -25.78 -20.28 10.03
N ASP A 323 -25.87 -21.36 9.26
CA ASP A 323 -24.73 -22.21 8.89
C ASP A 323 -23.83 -21.60 7.82
N ASN A 324 -24.29 -20.54 7.14
CA ASN A 324 -23.44 -19.83 6.19
C ASN A 324 -22.22 -19.20 6.87
N HIS A 325 -21.13 -19.11 6.09
CA HIS A 325 -19.93 -18.39 6.49
C HIS A 325 -20.25 -16.93 6.81
N ILE A 326 -19.59 -16.33 7.80
CA ILE A 326 -19.91 -14.96 8.27
C ILE A 326 -19.92 -13.92 7.14
N ASN A 327 -18.97 -13.96 6.21
CA ASN A 327 -18.98 -13.07 5.03
C ASN A 327 -20.26 -13.19 4.16
N CYS A 328 -20.87 -14.37 4.10
CA CYS A 328 -22.15 -14.57 3.41
C CYS A 328 -23.30 -13.97 4.22
N LEU A 329 -23.31 -14.16 5.54
CA LEU A 329 -24.30 -13.56 6.45
C LEU A 329 -24.27 -12.04 6.38
N GLU A 330 -23.08 -11.44 6.30
CA GLU A 330 -22.87 -10.00 6.15
C GLU A 330 -23.46 -9.46 4.84
N LEU A 331 -23.25 -10.18 3.74
CA LEU A 331 -23.90 -9.84 2.46
C LEU A 331 -25.42 -10.06 2.52
N LEU A 332 -25.90 -11.09 3.21
CA LEU A 332 -27.32 -11.34 3.41
C LEU A 332 -27.96 -10.25 4.26
N ALA A 333 -27.29 -9.75 5.30
CA ALA A 333 -27.75 -8.62 6.11
C ALA A 333 -27.98 -7.38 5.24
N VAL A 334 -27.07 -7.10 4.29
CA VAL A 334 -27.27 -6.03 3.31
C VAL A 334 -28.47 -6.30 2.40
N TYR A 335 -28.62 -7.54 1.91
CA TYR A 335 -29.75 -7.91 1.07
C TYR A 335 -31.10 -7.75 1.78
N TYR A 336 -31.19 -8.15 3.06
CA TYR A 336 -32.39 -8.02 3.85
C TYR A 336 -32.66 -6.59 4.29
N ALA A 337 -31.64 -5.82 4.64
CA ALA A 337 -31.78 -4.38 4.87
C ALA A 337 -32.43 -3.66 3.68
N LEU A 338 -31.93 -3.93 2.46
CA LEU A 338 -32.48 -3.33 1.24
C LEU A 338 -33.95 -3.73 1.00
N LYS A 339 -34.31 -4.99 1.26
CA LYS A 339 -35.69 -5.46 1.13
C LYS A 339 -36.62 -4.85 2.19
N SER A 340 -36.14 -4.74 3.41
CA SER A 340 -36.93 -4.23 4.53
C SER A 340 -37.19 -2.75 4.41
N PHE A 341 -36.23 -1.97 3.92
CA PHE A 341 -36.39 -0.54 3.65
C PHE A 341 -36.87 -0.26 2.23
N LYS A 342 -37.49 -1.22 1.53
CA LYS A 342 -37.90 -1.06 0.13
C LYS A 342 -38.76 0.19 -0.05
N ASP A 343 -39.71 0.42 0.84
CA ASP A 343 -40.65 1.53 0.72
C ASP A 343 -39.97 2.89 0.93
N ASP A 344 -39.03 2.97 1.88
CA ASP A 344 -38.18 4.16 2.09
C ASP A 344 -37.21 4.42 0.92
N LEU A 345 -36.91 3.40 0.13
CA LEU A 345 -35.95 3.45 -0.99
C LEU A 345 -36.62 3.72 -2.36
N ASN A 346 -37.95 3.76 -2.46
CA ASN A 346 -38.66 3.90 -3.75
C ASN A 346 -38.30 5.17 -4.55
N THR A 347 -37.85 6.24 -3.89
CA THR A 347 -37.45 7.51 -4.53
C THR A 347 -35.93 7.74 -4.52
N VAL A 348 -35.17 6.74 -4.08
CA VAL A 348 -33.73 6.85 -3.83
C VAL A 348 -32.96 6.18 -4.97
N GLU A 349 -32.13 6.96 -5.66
CA GLU A 349 -31.25 6.44 -6.70
C GLU A 349 -29.89 5.98 -6.16
N ASN A 350 -29.40 6.59 -5.07
CA ASN A 350 -28.04 6.34 -4.57
C ASN A 350 -28.02 5.99 -3.08
N VAL A 351 -27.67 4.73 -2.79
CA VAL A 351 -27.64 4.17 -1.43
C VAL A 351 -26.20 3.85 -1.03
N LYS A 352 -25.81 4.29 0.18
CA LYS A 352 -24.54 3.93 0.81
C LYS A 352 -24.76 2.91 1.92
N ILE A 353 -24.08 1.77 1.82
CA ILE A 353 -24.02 0.76 2.88
C ILE A 353 -22.79 1.00 3.75
N LEU A 354 -22.98 1.01 5.05
CA LEU A 354 -21.91 0.98 6.05
C LEU A 354 -21.91 -0.39 6.73
N THR A 355 -20.81 -1.11 6.62
CA THR A 355 -20.60 -2.41 7.27
C THR A 355 -19.16 -2.48 7.77
N ASP A 356 -18.91 -3.21 8.84
CA ASP A 356 -17.55 -3.46 9.33
C ASP A 356 -16.86 -4.63 8.60
N ASN A 357 -17.59 -5.32 7.72
CA ASN A 357 -17.05 -6.41 6.94
C ASN A 357 -16.41 -5.94 5.63
N THR A 358 -15.08 -5.90 5.60
CA THR A 358 -14.32 -5.55 4.38
C THR A 358 -14.57 -6.48 3.19
N THR A 359 -14.97 -7.74 3.41
CA THR A 359 -15.32 -8.67 2.32
C THR A 359 -16.64 -8.24 1.69
N ALA A 360 -17.66 -7.93 2.49
CA ALA A 360 -18.94 -7.43 2.00
C ALA A 360 -18.74 -6.13 1.20
N VAL A 361 -17.94 -5.18 1.72
CA VAL A 361 -17.57 -3.95 0.99
C VAL A 361 -16.96 -4.25 -0.37
N SER A 362 -15.98 -5.16 -0.41
CA SER A 362 -15.29 -5.55 -1.65
C SER A 362 -16.23 -6.20 -2.66
N TYR A 363 -17.08 -7.14 -2.21
CA TYR A 363 -18.04 -7.84 -3.06
C TYR A 363 -19.13 -6.92 -3.59
N ILE A 364 -19.66 -6.00 -2.77
CA ILE A 364 -20.67 -5.03 -3.23
C ILE A 364 -20.06 -4.09 -4.28
N ASN A 365 -18.96 -3.40 -3.95
CA ASN A 365 -18.36 -2.41 -4.87
C ASN A 365 -17.77 -3.02 -6.14
N SER A 366 -17.37 -4.30 -6.08
CA SER A 366 -16.91 -5.03 -7.25
C SER A 366 -18.06 -5.71 -8.02
N MET A 367 -19.28 -5.71 -7.50
CA MET A 367 -20.41 -6.50 -8.03
C MET A 367 -20.16 -8.02 -8.04
N GLY A 368 -19.43 -8.53 -7.03
CA GLY A 368 -19.15 -9.95 -6.83
C GLY A 368 -17.66 -10.29 -6.70
N GLY A 369 -17.33 -11.58 -6.75
CA GLY A 369 -15.97 -12.09 -6.63
C GLY A 369 -15.81 -13.49 -7.26
N ILE A 370 -14.57 -13.90 -7.52
CA ILE A 370 -14.28 -15.23 -8.11
C ILE A 370 -13.88 -16.28 -7.07
N LYS A 371 -13.67 -15.87 -5.81
CA LYS A 371 -13.09 -16.72 -4.76
C LYS A 371 -14.11 -17.56 -4.01
N SER A 372 -15.26 -16.98 -3.63
CA SER A 372 -16.37 -17.70 -3.00
C SER A 372 -17.59 -17.65 -3.91
N ILE A 373 -18.12 -18.83 -4.22
CA ILE A 373 -19.29 -19.00 -5.09
C ILE A 373 -20.53 -18.47 -4.38
N GLU A 374 -20.65 -18.74 -3.09
CA GLU A 374 -21.76 -18.37 -2.21
C GLU A 374 -21.82 -16.85 -2.04
N CYS A 375 -20.70 -16.20 -1.69
CA CYS A 375 -20.63 -14.74 -1.61
C CYS A 375 -20.94 -14.09 -2.96
N ASN A 376 -20.45 -14.65 -4.07
CA ASN A 376 -20.74 -14.12 -5.41
C ASN A 376 -22.22 -14.27 -5.77
N ARG A 377 -22.85 -15.38 -5.38
CA ARG A 377 -24.28 -15.62 -5.57
C ARG A 377 -25.11 -14.57 -4.83
N ILE A 378 -24.78 -14.28 -3.57
CA ILE A 378 -25.49 -13.27 -2.77
C ILE A 378 -25.24 -11.86 -3.32
N ALA A 379 -23.98 -11.49 -3.62
CA ALA A 379 -23.66 -10.20 -4.20
C ALA A 379 -24.40 -9.96 -5.54
N ARG A 380 -24.54 -11.01 -6.36
CA ARG A 380 -25.34 -10.95 -7.59
C ARG A 380 -26.83 -10.77 -7.30
N LYS A 381 -27.38 -11.44 -6.28
CA LYS A 381 -28.78 -11.23 -5.85
C LYS A 381 -29.03 -9.78 -5.41
N ILE A 382 -28.12 -9.20 -4.62
CA ILE A 382 -28.18 -7.79 -4.20
C ILE A 382 -28.25 -6.88 -5.42
N TRP A 383 -27.31 -7.02 -6.35
CA TRP A 383 -27.26 -6.13 -7.51
C TRP A 383 -28.42 -6.33 -8.49
N ILE A 384 -28.91 -7.55 -8.70
CA ILE A 384 -30.12 -7.77 -9.52
C ILE A 384 -31.31 -7.05 -8.90
N TRP A 385 -31.50 -7.18 -7.59
CA TRP A 385 -32.56 -6.47 -6.88
C TRP A 385 -32.40 -4.95 -7.00
N CYS A 386 -31.18 -4.42 -6.83
CA CYS A 386 -30.90 -3.00 -7.01
C CYS A 386 -31.20 -2.51 -8.44
N ILE A 387 -30.86 -3.30 -9.48
CA ILE A 387 -31.17 -2.96 -10.88
C ILE A 387 -32.68 -2.89 -11.11
N GLU A 388 -33.44 -3.84 -10.58
CA GLU A 388 -34.92 -3.87 -10.68
C GLU A 388 -35.57 -2.64 -10.03
N HIS A 389 -34.94 -2.08 -8.99
CA HIS A 389 -35.44 -0.91 -8.24
C HIS A 389 -34.72 0.40 -8.61
N GLN A 390 -33.90 0.41 -9.68
CA GLN A 390 -33.12 1.59 -10.13
C GLN A 390 -32.19 2.19 -9.05
N ILE A 391 -31.71 1.37 -8.13
CA ILE A 391 -30.81 1.76 -7.05
C ILE A 391 -29.35 1.51 -7.46
N TRP A 392 -28.51 2.52 -7.27
CA TRP A 392 -27.06 2.39 -7.29
C TRP A 392 -26.51 2.23 -5.87
N LEU A 393 -25.74 1.15 -5.67
CA LEU A 393 -25.23 0.79 -4.36
C LEU A 393 -23.72 1.07 -4.23
N ILE A 394 -23.32 1.68 -3.13
CA ILE A 394 -21.91 1.80 -2.73
C ILE A 394 -21.71 1.35 -1.29
N ALA A 395 -20.75 0.49 -1.04
CA ALA A 395 -20.40 0.04 0.31
C ALA A 395 -19.14 0.72 0.83
N THR A 396 -19.11 1.07 2.11
CA THR A 396 -17.94 1.65 2.79
C THR A 396 -17.73 0.97 4.14
N HIS A 397 -16.46 0.71 4.48
CA HIS A 397 -16.13 0.12 5.76
C HIS A 397 -16.31 1.11 6.90
N ILE A 398 -16.96 0.69 7.99
CA ILE A 398 -16.96 1.37 9.28
C ILE A 398 -16.36 0.48 10.36
N PRO A 399 -15.53 0.99 11.29
CA PRO A 399 -15.04 0.17 12.40
C PRO A 399 -16.21 -0.41 13.21
N GLY A 400 -16.20 -1.71 13.52
CA GLY A 400 -17.28 -2.37 14.28
C GLY A 400 -17.62 -1.70 15.62
N LYS A 401 -16.63 -1.12 16.30
CA LYS A 401 -16.83 -0.29 17.52
C LYS A 401 -17.75 0.93 17.31
N LEU A 402 -17.95 1.36 16.07
CA LEU A 402 -18.85 2.45 15.69
C LEU A 402 -20.18 1.94 15.10
N ASN A 403 -20.30 0.63 14.82
CA ASN A 403 -21.50 0.01 14.24
C ASN A 403 -22.50 -0.48 15.30
N THR A 404 -22.54 0.19 16.45
CA THR A 404 -23.23 -0.31 17.66
C THR A 404 -24.73 -0.51 17.49
N LYS A 405 -25.40 0.36 16.70
CA LYS A 405 -26.85 0.27 16.50
C LYS A 405 -27.23 -0.98 15.69
N ALA A 406 -26.56 -1.24 14.57
CA ALA A 406 -26.82 -2.43 13.75
C ALA A 406 -26.35 -3.72 14.46
N ASP A 407 -25.22 -3.66 15.17
CA ASP A 407 -24.69 -4.75 15.99
C ASP A 407 -25.66 -5.19 17.11
N TYR A 408 -26.32 -4.23 17.74
CA TYR A 408 -27.37 -4.51 18.72
C TYR A 408 -28.56 -5.23 18.08
N GLN A 409 -29.03 -4.76 16.92
CA GLN A 409 -30.17 -5.37 16.21
C GLN A 409 -29.87 -6.76 15.66
N SER A 410 -28.61 -7.08 15.38
CA SER A 410 -28.21 -8.42 14.92
C SER A 410 -28.15 -9.46 16.05
N ARG A 411 -28.31 -9.06 17.32
CA ARG A 411 -28.18 -9.92 18.50
C ARG A 411 -29.37 -9.90 19.46
N ASN A 412 -30.09 -8.78 19.52
CA ASN A 412 -31.21 -8.59 20.45
C ASN A 412 -32.52 -8.54 19.67
N PHE A 413 -33.37 -9.53 19.90
CA PHE A 413 -34.67 -9.66 19.27
C PHE A 413 -35.75 -9.43 20.33
N ASN A 414 -36.78 -8.68 19.98
CA ASN A 414 -37.92 -8.50 20.87
C ASN A 414 -39.02 -9.52 20.50
N ASP A 415 -39.03 -10.65 21.21
CA ASP A 415 -39.99 -11.73 20.97
C ASP A 415 -41.41 -11.38 21.43
N GLN A 416 -41.58 -10.26 22.15
CA GLN A 416 -42.88 -9.84 22.69
C GLN A 416 -43.77 -9.16 21.64
N ILE A 417 -43.27 -8.90 20.44
CA ILE A 417 -43.99 -8.21 19.36
C ILE A 417 -44.44 -9.17 18.23
N GLU A 418 -44.01 -10.43 18.27
CA GLU A 418 -44.39 -11.43 17.27
C GLU A 418 -45.65 -12.17 17.73
N TRP A 419 -46.76 -11.99 17.01
CA TRP A 419 -47.97 -12.77 17.21
C TRP A 419 -47.69 -14.20 16.73
N GLN A 420 -47.42 -15.13 17.66
CA GLN A 420 -47.43 -16.55 17.35
C GLN A 420 -48.84 -17.11 17.49
N LEU A 421 -49.27 -17.96 16.55
CA LEU A 421 -50.42 -18.83 16.78
C LEU A 421 -50.15 -19.68 18.03
N ASN A 422 -51.16 -19.81 18.90
CA ASN A 422 -51.05 -20.62 20.11
C ASN A 422 -50.49 -22.01 19.74
N LYS A 423 -49.33 -22.40 20.30
CA LYS A 423 -48.64 -23.66 20.00
C LYS A 423 -49.56 -24.88 20.06
N ASN A 424 -50.49 -24.93 21.02
CA ASN A 424 -51.43 -26.04 21.16
C ASN A 424 -52.47 -26.08 20.03
N ASN A 425 -52.81 -24.93 19.44
CA ASN A 425 -53.71 -24.84 18.30
C ASN A 425 -52.97 -25.09 16.98
N PHE A 426 -51.73 -24.60 16.85
CA PHE A 426 -50.87 -24.85 15.69
C PHE A 426 -50.53 -26.34 15.58
N GLU A 427 -50.12 -27.01 16.66
CA GLU A 427 -49.84 -28.45 16.67
C GLU A 427 -51.09 -29.32 16.46
N LYS A 428 -52.27 -28.84 16.87
CA LYS A 428 -53.55 -29.51 16.56
C LYS A 428 -53.88 -29.42 15.08
N HIS A 429 -53.71 -28.25 14.44
CA HIS A 429 -53.97 -28.06 13.02
C HIS A 429 -52.91 -28.68 12.11
N ASP A 430 -51.64 -28.69 12.50
CA ASP A 430 -50.55 -29.32 11.72
C ASP A 430 -50.69 -30.86 11.69
N ARG A 431 -51.20 -31.46 12.78
CA ARG A 431 -51.61 -32.87 12.81
C ARG A 431 -52.87 -33.19 12.01
N THR A 432 -53.69 -32.19 11.69
CA THR A 432 -54.86 -32.38 10.81
C THR A 432 -54.47 -32.25 9.33
N LEU A 433 -53.59 -31.30 8.99
CA LEU A 433 -53.06 -31.10 7.63
C LEU A 433 -52.16 -32.26 7.18
N CYS A 434 -51.30 -32.81 8.06
CA CYS A 434 -50.48 -33.98 7.73
C CYS A 434 -51.27 -35.29 7.56
N LYS A 435 -52.55 -35.35 7.93
CA LYS A 435 -53.40 -36.54 7.74
C LYS A 435 -54.23 -36.50 6.44
N GLU A 436 -54.40 -35.33 5.81
CA GLU A 436 -55.10 -35.23 4.52
C GLU A 436 -54.15 -35.31 3.32
N ASP A 437 -52.88 -34.93 3.47
CA ASP A 437 -51.91 -34.94 2.36
C ASP A 437 -51.34 -36.32 2.00
N TYR A 438 -51.48 -37.33 2.86
CA TYR A 438 -51.15 -38.72 2.48
C TYR A 438 -52.18 -39.38 1.55
N LYS A 439 -53.29 -38.70 1.22
CA LYS A 439 -54.30 -39.19 0.27
C LYS A 439 -54.33 -38.48 -1.08
N ARG A 440 -53.49 -37.47 -1.33
CA ARG A 440 -53.47 -36.76 -2.62
C ARG A 440 -52.05 -36.47 -3.11
N GLN A 441 -51.34 -37.51 -3.55
CA GLN A 441 -50.28 -37.31 -4.54
C GLN A 441 -50.90 -37.05 -5.91
N GLY A 442 -50.71 -35.84 -6.43
CA GLY A 442 -50.95 -35.57 -7.84
C GLY A 442 -51.15 -34.10 -8.22
N ARG A 443 -50.05 -33.46 -8.65
CA ARG A 443 -49.94 -32.30 -9.55
C ARG A 443 -49.59 -30.92 -8.94
N ARG A 444 -48.70 -30.27 -9.72
CA ARG A 444 -48.03 -28.96 -9.60
C ARG A 444 -48.99 -27.76 -9.48
N ALA A 445 -48.61 -26.73 -8.70
CA ALA A 445 -48.57 -25.28 -9.03
C ALA A 445 -48.45 -24.44 -7.72
N VAL A 446 -47.43 -23.58 -7.54
CA VAL A 446 -47.38 -22.10 -7.74
C VAL A 446 -48.17 -21.25 -6.72
N CYS A 447 -47.51 -20.16 -6.26
CA CYS A 447 -47.98 -19.03 -5.43
C CYS A 447 -48.15 -19.34 -3.93
N GLY A 448 -47.66 -18.53 -2.99
CA GLY A 448 -47.44 -17.08 -3.00
C GLY A 448 -48.38 -16.47 -1.96
N THR A 449 -47.87 -16.00 -0.82
CA THR A 449 -48.70 -15.38 0.22
C THR A 449 -48.13 -14.04 0.66
N THR A 450 -48.66 -13.02 -0.01
CA THR A 450 -49.16 -11.74 0.53
C THR A 450 -48.96 -11.47 2.02
N LEU A 451 -48.18 -10.40 2.27
CA LEU A 451 -48.06 -9.64 3.51
C LEU A 451 -49.39 -8.95 3.87
N ALA A 452 -49.75 -8.94 5.15
CA ALA A 452 -50.75 -8.03 5.72
C ALA A 452 -50.04 -6.85 6.41
N ASN A 453 -50.57 -5.65 6.17
CA ASN A 453 -50.10 -4.33 6.62
C ASN A 453 -50.79 -3.90 7.95
N PRO A 454 -50.47 -2.76 8.59
CA PRO A 454 -50.24 -2.67 10.02
C PRO A 454 -51.19 -1.67 10.72
N THR A 455 -51.64 -1.96 11.93
CA THR A 455 -52.14 -0.88 12.80
C THR A 455 -52.11 -1.34 14.24
N MET A 456 -51.69 -0.41 15.11
CA MET A 456 -52.17 -0.14 16.48
C MET A 456 -51.00 0.20 17.41
N VAL A 457 -50.81 1.51 17.57
CA VAL A 457 -50.04 2.14 18.66
C VAL A 457 -50.92 2.10 19.91
N CYS A 458 -50.36 1.78 21.08
CA CYS A 458 -50.78 2.45 22.31
C CYS A 458 -49.68 2.53 23.35
N SER A 459 -49.63 3.72 23.94
CA SER A 459 -48.87 4.27 25.04
C SER A 459 -49.25 3.71 26.41
N SER A 460 -48.28 3.58 27.31
CA SER A 460 -48.47 3.90 28.73
C SER A 460 -47.15 4.09 29.46
N ASN A 461 -47.13 5.17 30.24
CA ASN A 461 -46.10 5.58 31.19
C ASN A 461 -45.85 4.52 32.26
N GLU A 462 -44.60 4.33 32.65
CA GLU A 462 -44.26 3.96 34.03
C GLU A 462 -42.88 4.51 34.41
N THR A 463 -42.90 5.41 35.37
CA THR A 463 -41.74 5.90 36.12
C THR A 463 -41.43 4.88 37.22
N VAL A 464 -40.16 4.59 37.49
CA VAL A 464 -39.52 4.63 38.84
C VAL A 464 -38.07 4.12 38.79
N ASN A 465 -37.17 5.03 39.18
CA ASN A 465 -35.85 4.90 39.81
C ASN A 465 -34.98 3.63 39.66
N LYS A 466 -33.71 3.86 39.26
CA LYS A 466 -32.54 3.45 40.08
C LYS A 466 -31.23 4.12 39.64
N GLN A 467 -30.72 4.95 40.55
CA GLN A 467 -29.33 5.14 41.00
C GLN A 467 -28.16 4.96 40.01
N SER A 468 -27.51 6.10 39.76
CA SER A 468 -26.19 6.25 39.17
C SER A 468 -25.06 5.79 40.11
N ILE A 469 -24.18 4.90 39.62
CA ILE A 469 -22.87 4.62 40.21
C ILE A 469 -21.79 4.97 39.18
N CYS A 470 -21.01 5.99 39.52
CA CYS A 470 -19.82 6.45 38.82
C CYS A 470 -18.61 5.61 39.28
N TYR A 471 -17.87 4.99 38.36
CA TYR A 471 -16.58 4.37 38.66
C TYR A 471 -15.45 5.21 38.05
N GLN A 472 -14.69 5.86 38.93
CA GLN A 472 -13.47 6.60 38.63
C GLN A 472 -12.32 5.65 38.26
N SER A 473 -11.64 5.96 37.16
CA SER A 473 -10.39 5.33 36.73
C SER A 473 -9.19 5.85 37.53
N LYS A 474 -8.50 4.99 38.30
CA LYS A 474 -7.15 5.27 38.84
C LYS A 474 -6.08 4.59 37.98
N GLN A 475 -5.31 5.40 37.25
CA GLN A 475 -4.01 5.02 36.70
C GLN A 475 -2.99 4.93 37.85
N LYS A 476 -2.26 3.81 37.93
CA LYS A 476 -1.01 3.74 38.71
C LYS A 476 0.15 3.34 37.80
N ALA A 477 1.13 4.23 37.76
CA ALA A 477 2.47 3.97 37.26
C ALA A 477 3.18 2.98 38.21
N ILE A 478 3.98 2.08 37.65
CA ILE A 478 4.91 1.24 38.43
C ILE A 478 6.31 1.54 37.92
N ASP A 479 7.04 2.27 38.76
CA ASP A 479 8.49 2.43 38.69
C ASP A 479 9.19 1.17 39.24
N SER A 480 10.37 0.94 38.67
CA SER A 480 11.28 -0.14 38.99
C SER A 480 11.99 0.05 40.33
N THR A 481 11.88 -0.90 41.27
CA THR A 481 12.96 -1.18 42.22
C THR A 481 12.86 -2.64 42.71
N ILE A 482 13.98 -3.37 42.58
CA ILE A 482 14.17 -4.74 43.06
C ILE A 482 14.96 -4.66 44.37
N GLN A 483 14.45 -5.31 45.41
CA GLN A 483 15.12 -5.91 46.58
C GLN A 483 14.01 -6.73 47.27
N GLY A 484 14.08 -8.01 47.62
CA GLY A 484 15.14 -9.00 47.69
C GLY A 484 14.83 -9.87 48.91
N HIS A 485 14.37 -11.11 48.71
CA HIS A 485 14.65 -12.25 49.59
C HIS A 485 14.31 -13.55 48.84
N SER A 486 15.27 -14.48 48.92
CA SER A 486 15.42 -15.69 48.13
C SER A 486 15.04 -16.94 48.92
N SER A 487 14.41 -17.90 48.25
CA SER A 487 14.73 -19.35 48.28
C SER A 487 13.81 -20.05 47.28
N SER A 488 14.18 -21.03 46.46
CA SER A 488 15.46 -21.67 46.16
C SER A 488 15.18 -22.66 45.01
N PHE A 489 15.22 -22.22 43.74
CA PHE A 489 15.28 -23.10 42.56
C PHE A 489 15.55 -22.27 41.29
N ARG A 490 16.73 -21.66 41.20
CA ARG A 490 17.27 -21.17 39.93
C ARG A 490 18.74 -21.52 39.86
N LYS A 491 19.05 -22.73 39.41
CA LYS A 491 20.32 -22.95 38.72
C LYS A 491 20.27 -22.08 37.46
N ASP A 492 21.22 -21.17 37.33
CA ASP A 492 21.43 -20.35 36.16
C ASP A 492 21.65 -21.23 34.93
N ILE A 493 20.58 -21.50 34.18
CA ILE A 493 20.71 -21.98 32.80
C ILE A 493 21.06 -20.74 31.99
N GLU A 494 22.34 -20.61 31.66
CA GLU A 494 22.87 -19.49 30.87
C GLU A 494 22.40 -19.61 29.41
N PHE A 495 21.17 -19.18 29.14
CA PHE A 495 20.62 -19.20 27.79
C PHE A 495 21.22 -18.06 26.94
N ASP A 496 22.32 -18.30 26.24
CA ASP A 496 22.80 -17.38 25.20
C ASP A 496 22.01 -17.58 23.90
N GLY A 497 20.84 -16.95 23.76
CA GLY A 497 19.91 -17.23 22.66
C GLY A 497 20.44 -17.17 21.21
N MET A 498 21.64 -16.60 20.96
CA MET A 498 22.31 -16.73 19.65
C MET A 498 23.22 -17.97 19.56
N SER A 499 23.86 -18.41 20.65
CA SER A 499 24.60 -19.68 20.67
C SER A 499 23.66 -20.87 20.44
N ASP A 500 22.41 -20.78 20.89
CA ASP A 500 21.41 -21.83 20.66
C ASP A 500 21.03 -21.98 19.17
N ILE A 501 20.99 -20.87 18.43
CA ILE A 501 20.84 -20.90 16.96
C ILE A 501 22.05 -21.59 16.32
N ARG A 502 23.26 -21.26 16.78
CA ARG A 502 24.50 -21.88 16.30
C ARG A 502 24.52 -23.38 16.57
N ASN A 503 24.18 -23.80 17.79
CA ASN A 503 24.11 -25.20 18.19
C ASN A 503 23.09 -25.96 17.33
N ARG A 504 21.95 -25.35 17.02
CA ARG A 504 20.93 -25.94 16.13
C ARG A 504 21.43 -26.13 14.70
N LEU A 505 22.22 -25.20 14.17
CA LEU A 505 22.84 -25.36 12.84
C LEU A 505 23.84 -26.53 12.85
N GLN A 506 24.68 -26.61 13.88
CA GLN A 506 25.65 -27.70 14.05
C GLN A 506 24.97 -29.06 14.22
N ASN A 507 23.89 -29.14 14.99
CA ASN A 507 23.09 -30.37 15.15
C ASN A 507 22.40 -30.82 13.84
N ARG A 508 22.28 -29.95 12.84
CA ARG A 508 21.80 -30.27 11.48
C ARG A 508 22.94 -30.69 10.54
N GLY A 509 24.14 -30.92 11.05
CA GLY A 509 25.32 -31.30 10.27
C GLY A 509 26.03 -30.12 9.58
N ILE A 510 25.68 -28.87 9.90
CA ILE A 510 26.34 -27.69 9.31
C ILE A 510 27.66 -27.44 10.04
N SER A 511 28.78 -27.41 9.30
CA SER A 511 30.11 -27.20 9.88
C SER A 511 30.21 -25.88 10.66
N GLU A 512 31.11 -25.82 11.64
CA GLU A 512 31.31 -24.64 12.48
C GLU A 512 31.69 -23.39 11.68
N LYS A 513 32.55 -23.55 10.65
CA LYS A 513 32.93 -22.47 9.73
C LYS A 513 31.69 -21.91 9.01
N THR A 514 30.85 -22.79 8.47
CA THR A 514 29.60 -22.39 7.78
C THR A 514 28.61 -21.74 8.73
N SER A 515 28.44 -22.31 9.92
CA SER A 515 27.58 -21.76 10.98
C SER A 515 28.03 -20.35 11.39
N THR A 516 29.34 -20.11 11.49
CA THR A 516 29.89 -18.79 11.78
C THR A 516 29.56 -17.76 10.69
N ILE A 517 29.65 -18.15 9.41
CA ILE A 517 29.27 -17.31 8.27
C ILE A 517 27.77 -17.01 8.29
N ILE A 518 26.92 -18.00 8.53
CA ILE A 518 25.46 -17.82 8.64
C ILE A 518 25.13 -16.86 9.79
N MET A 519 25.78 -17.02 10.93
CA MET A 519 25.59 -16.14 12.10
C MET A 519 26.01 -14.69 11.85
N ALA A 520 26.93 -14.45 10.91
CA ALA A 520 27.34 -13.12 10.48
C ALA A 520 26.29 -12.38 9.63
N SER A 521 25.23 -13.08 9.19
CA SER A 521 24.09 -12.47 8.49
C SER A 521 23.32 -11.47 9.38
N TRP A 522 23.34 -11.67 10.70
CA TRP A 522 22.78 -10.72 11.66
C TRP A 522 23.85 -9.79 12.22
N ARG A 523 23.64 -8.48 12.08
CA ARG A 523 24.50 -7.46 12.70
C ARG A 523 24.39 -7.53 14.22
N SER A 524 25.42 -7.10 14.94
CA SER A 524 25.47 -7.09 16.41
C SER A 524 24.26 -6.44 17.09
N GLY A 525 23.69 -5.38 16.51
CA GLY A 525 22.45 -4.76 16.99
C GLY A 525 21.22 -5.67 16.88
N THR A 526 21.08 -6.38 15.76
CA THR A 526 20.00 -7.35 15.55
C THR A 526 20.18 -8.58 16.43
N GLN A 527 21.40 -9.09 16.58
CA GLN A 527 21.71 -10.20 17.48
C GLN A 527 21.32 -9.87 18.93
N LYS A 528 21.66 -8.68 19.43
CA LYS A 528 21.24 -8.22 20.77
C LYS A 528 19.71 -8.16 20.90
N GLN A 529 19.04 -7.61 19.89
CA GLN A 529 17.58 -7.51 19.90
C GLN A 529 16.91 -8.90 19.88
N TYR A 530 17.41 -9.83 19.05
CA TYR A 530 16.87 -11.18 18.95
C TYR A 530 17.15 -11.98 20.22
N LYS A 531 18.36 -11.90 20.77
CA LYS A 531 18.74 -12.51 22.05
C LYS A 531 17.73 -12.15 23.16
N THR A 532 17.30 -10.89 23.23
CA THR A 532 16.29 -10.47 24.23
C THR A 532 14.98 -11.23 24.09
N TYR A 533 14.45 -11.39 22.87
CA TYR A 533 13.17 -12.05 22.67
C TYR A 533 13.26 -13.58 22.73
N ILE A 534 14.39 -14.17 22.29
CA ILE A 534 14.64 -15.62 22.41
C ILE A 534 14.78 -16.00 23.89
N LYS A 535 15.48 -15.20 24.70
CA LYS A 535 15.53 -15.40 26.15
C LYS A 535 14.13 -15.35 26.79
N LYS A 536 13.31 -14.35 26.42
CA LYS A 536 11.92 -14.26 26.91
C LYS A 536 11.09 -15.46 26.52
N TRP A 537 11.26 -15.97 25.30
CA TRP A 537 10.59 -17.18 24.84
C TRP A 537 10.99 -18.41 25.67
N PHE A 538 12.27 -18.58 25.97
CA PHE A 538 12.72 -19.71 26.78
C PHE A 538 12.21 -19.67 28.20
N ILE A 539 12.19 -18.49 28.82
CA ILE A 539 11.59 -18.32 30.15
C ILE A 539 10.10 -18.69 30.09
N PHE A 540 9.38 -18.20 29.07
CA PHE A 540 7.96 -18.49 28.87
C PHE A 540 7.67 -19.99 28.67
N CYS A 541 8.48 -20.71 27.91
CA CYS A 541 8.35 -22.16 27.73
C CYS A 541 8.71 -22.93 29.01
N LEU A 542 9.77 -22.51 29.72
CA LEU A 542 10.21 -23.14 30.96
C LEU A 542 9.12 -23.05 32.04
N GLU A 543 8.49 -21.88 32.19
CA GLU A 543 7.40 -21.65 33.13
C GLU A 543 6.16 -22.51 32.83
N ARG A 544 5.93 -22.87 31.56
CA ARG A 544 4.82 -23.73 31.12
C ARG A 544 5.16 -25.21 30.99
N LYS A 545 6.42 -25.60 31.26
CA LYS A 545 6.95 -26.97 31.05
C LYS A 545 6.82 -27.46 29.59
N GLU A 546 6.93 -26.56 28.63
CA GLU A 546 6.79 -26.84 27.19
C GLU A 546 8.16 -26.96 26.48
N ASP A 547 8.27 -27.78 25.43
CA ASP A 547 9.52 -27.94 24.67
C ASP A 547 9.80 -26.70 23.81
N LYS A 548 10.87 -25.96 24.11
CA LYS A 548 11.27 -24.73 23.41
C LYS A 548 11.61 -24.86 21.92
N PHE A 549 11.83 -26.07 21.41
CA PHE A 549 12.22 -26.38 20.03
C PHE A 549 11.09 -27.02 19.20
N HIS A 550 10.22 -27.81 19.84
CA HIS A 550 9.06 -28.49 19.26
C HIS A 550 7.78 -27.96 19.91
N THR A 551 7.28 -26.85 19.37
CA THR A 551 6.08 -26.18 19.90
C THR A 551 4.93 -26.23 18.92
N SER A 552 3.75 -25.83 19.39
CA SER A 552 2.59 -25.54 18.57
C SER A 552 2.53 -24.06 18.18
N VAL A 553 1.75 -23.72 17.16
CA VAL A 553 1.57 -22.32 16.76
C VAL A 553 0.78 -21.54 17.82
N GLU A 554 -0.12 -22.23 18.53
CA GLU A 554 -0.93 -21.74 19.63
C GLU A 554 -0.03 -21.17 20.74
N LEU A 555 1.01 -21.91 21.14
CA LEU A 555 1.93 -21.47 22.19
C LEU A 555 2.75 -20.23 21.77
N VAL A 556 3.12 -20.13 20.49
CA VAL A 556 3.75 -18.90 19.95
C VAL A 556 2.78 -17.72 19.97
N LEU A 557 1.51 -17.93 19.65
CA LEU A 557 0.49 -16.90 19.75
C LEU A 557 0.27 -16.46 21.19
N GLU A 558 0.21 -17.39 22.15
CA GLU A 558 0.15 -17.08 23.58
C GLU A 558 1.35 -16.27 24.06
N PHE A 559 2.56 -16.61 23.63
CA PHE A 559 3.75 -15.82 23.97
C PHE A 559 3.68 -14.39 23.41
N LEU A 560 3.24 -14.24 22.16
CA LEU A 560 3.06 -12.91 21.57
C LEU A 560 1.93 -12.13 22.24
N THR A 561 0.88 -12.81 22.71
CA THR A 561 -0.20 -12.23 23.54
C THR A 561 0.35 -11.75 24.87
N TYR A 562 1.12 -12.58 25.59
CA TYR A 562 1.78 -12.19 26.84
C TYR A 562 2.66 -10.93 26.66
N LEU A 563 3.45 -10.88 25.60
CA LEU A 563 4.23 -9.69 25.28
C LEU A 563 3.35 -8.46 24.98
N PHE A 564 2.22 -8.65 24.30
CA PHE A 564 1.26 -7.58 24.03
C PHE A 564 0.60 -7.06 25.31
N GLU A 565 0.21 -7.94 26.23
CA GLU A 565 -0.36 -7.60 27.54
C GLU A 565 0.65 -6.84 28.41
N CYS A 566 1.93 -7.19 28.33
CA CYS A 566 3.05 -6.44 28.92
C CYS A 566 3.28 -5.03 28.30
N GLY A 567 2.39 -4.56 27.43
CA GLY A 567 2.43 -3.20 26.88
C GLY A 567 3.40 -3.01 25.71
N LEU A 568 3.98 -4.07 25.14
CA LEU A 568 4.91 -3.92 24.02
C LEU A 568 4.20 -3.37 22.78
N SER A 569 4.93 -2.51 22.05
CA SER A 569 4.46 -1.92 20.81
C SER A 569 4.48 -2.93 19.64
N TYR A 570 3.74 -2.62 18.57
CA TYR A 570 3.72 -3.41 17.34
C TYR A 570 5.14 -3.71 16.80
N SER A 571 6.04 -2.73 16.82
CA SER A 571 7.41 -2.90 16.32
C SER A 571 8.24 -3.85 17.20
N ALA A 572 8.01 -3.83 18.52
CA ALA A 572 8.64 -4.75 19.47
C ALA A 572 8.12 -6.19 19.27
N LEU A 573 6.81 -6.37 19.12
CA LEU A 573 6.18 -7.66 18.85
C LEU A 573 6.61 -8.24 17.50
N ASN A 574 6.70 -7.41 16.46
CA ASN A 574 7.21 -7.84 15.17
C ASN A 574 8.71 -8.23 15.22
N SER A 575 9.47 -7.63 16.14
CA SER A 575 10.86 -8.03 16.40
C SER A 575 10.93 -9.37 17.12
N ALA A 576 10.03 -9.63 18.08
CA ALA A 576 9.88 -10.94 18.72
C ALA A 576 9.54 -12.04 17.71
N ARG A 577 8.53 -11.82 16.85
CA ARG A 577 8.20 -12.72 15.73
C ARG A 577 9.41 -13.04 14.86
N SER A 578 10.17 -12.01 14.48
CA SER A 578 11.34 -12.17 13.60
C SER A 578 12.46 -12.94 14.28
N ALA A 579 12.65 -12.74 15.60
CA ALA A 579 13.61 -13.49 16.40
C ALA A 579 13.23 -14.98 16.48
N LEU A 580 11.97 -15.31 16.75
CA LEU A 580 11.48 -16.69 16.77
C LEU A 580 11.60 -17.38 15.40
N SER A 581 11.32 -16.65 14.32
CA SER A 581 11.52 -17.16 12.97
C SER A 581 12.99 -17.42 12.65
N ALA A 582 13.90 -16.55 13.12
CA ALA A 582 15.35 -16.71 12.95
C ALA A 582 15.92 -17.83 13.84
N PHE A 583 15.31 -18.07 15.00
CA PHE A 583 15.60 -19.22 15.86
C PHE A 583 15.26 -20.56 15.18
N GLY A 584 14.46 -20.52 14.11
CA GLY A 584 14.16 -21.69 13.28
C GLY A 584 12.91 -22.44 13.73
N LEU A 585 12.00 -21.79 14.45
CA LEU A 585 10.66 -22.36 14.70
C LEU A 585 9.86 -22.39 13.40
N THR A 586 9.30 -23.55 13.10
CA THR A 586 8.50 -23.85 11.91
C THR A 586 7.30 -24.69 12.31
N PHE A 587 6.15 -24.41 11.71
CA PHE A 587 4.92 -25.21 11.84
C PHE A 587 4.46 -25.57 10.43
N ASP A 588 4.21 -26.86 10.16
CA ASP A 588 3.91 -27.38 8.82
C ASP A 588 4.93 -26.93 7.75
N ASN A 589 6.22 -26.96 8.08
CA ASN A 589 7.33 -26.43 7.25
C ASN A 589 7.26 -24.92 6.93
N VAL A 590 6.37 -24.16 7.59
CA VAL A 590 6.26 -22.71 7.48
C VAL A 590 6.96 -22.03 8.67
N PRO A 591 7.97 -21.18 8.45
CA PRO A 591 8.58 -20.41 9.54
C PRO A 591 7.56 -19.53 10.26
N VAL A 592 7.69 -19.37 11.58
CA VAL A 592 6.85 -18.48 12.42
C VAL A 592 6.60 -17.12 11.76
N GLY A 593 7.64 -16.56 11.14
CA GLY A 593 7.57 -15.26 10.53
C GLY A 593 6.63 -15.17 9.32
N LYS A 594 6.35 -16.29 8.66
CA LYS A 594 5.48 -16.41 7.48
C LYS A 594 4.16 -17.11 7.77
N HIS A 595 3.95 -17.58 9.01
CA HIS A 595 2.77 -18.35 9.37
C HIS A 595 1.49 -17.48 9.31
N PRO A 596 0.39 -17.92 8.64
CA PRO A 596 -0.81 -17.11 8.45
C PRO A 596 -1.44 -16.59 9.74
N LEU A 597 -1.53 -17.43 10.78
CA LEU A 597 -2.09 -17.03 12.08
C LEU A 597 -1.24 -15.97 12.79
N VAL A 598 0.10 -16.09 12.73
CA VAL A 598 1.02 -15.12 13.35
C VAL A 598 0.97 -13.77 12.61
N ILE A 599 0.84 -13.80 11.28
CA ILE A 599 0.61 -12.60 10.48
C ILE A 599 -0.74 -11.96 10.83
N ARG A 600 -1.80 -12.76 10.96
CA ARG A 600 -3.13 -12.28 11.35
C ARG A 600 -3.13 -11.70 12.76
N PHE A 601 -2.42 -12.32 13.71
CA PHE A 601 -2.21 -11.83 15.06
C PHE A 601 -1.55 -10.44 15.06
N LEU A 602 -0.43 -10.27 14.34
CA LEU A 602 0.22 -8.96 14.25
C LEU A 602 -0.69 -7.90 13.59
N LYS A 603 -1.50 -8.26 12.58
CA LYS A 603 -2.53 -7.35 12.05
C LYS A 603 -3.55 -6.96 13.12
N GLY A 604 -3.98 -7.91 13.95
CA GLY A 604 -4.83 -7.66 15.12
C GLY A 604 -4.19 -6.68 16.10
N VAL A 605 -2.93 -6.92 16.49
CA VAL A 605 -2.15 -6.01 17.35
C VAL A 605 -2.11 -4.60 16.77
N TYR A 606 -1.88 -4.45 15.47
CA TYR A 606 -1.86 -3.15 14.80
C TYR A 606 -3.23 -2.46 14.87
N HIS A 607 -4.34 -3.18 14.72
CA HIS A 607 -5.68 -2.60 14.83
C HIS A 607 -6.06 -2.23 16.27
N LEU A 608 -5.66 -3.06 17.25
CA LEU A 608 -5.94 -2.83 18.67
C LEU A 608 -5.08 -1.71 19.25
N ARG A 609 -3.84 -1.57 18.79
CA ARG A 609 -2.90 -0.50 19.18
C ARG A 609 -2.27 0.10 17.93
N PRO A 610 -3.02 0.92 17.16
CA PRO A 610 -2.48 1.56 15.98
C PRO A 610 -1.29 2.43 16.40
N THR A 611 -0.17 2.26 15.71
CA THR A 611 0.97 3.15 15.88
C THR A 611 0.52 4.52 15.41
N VAL A 612 0.23 5.43 16.35
CA VAL A 612 0.01 6.83 16.05
C VAL A 612 1.30 7.35 15.45
N HIS A 613 1.27 7.63 14.14
CA HIS A 613 2.25 8.50 13.57
C HIS A 613 1.98 9.87 14.19
N ASN A 614 2.87 10.30 15.09
CA ASN A 614 2.87 11.69 15.53
C ASN A 614 3.25 12.53 14.32
N ASP A 615 2.24 12.88 13.53
CA ASP A 615 2.37 13.80 12.43
C ASP A 615 2.71 15.18 13.02
N VAL A 616 3.91 15.61 12.66
CA VAL A 616 4.36 17.01 12.55
C VAL A 616 4.36 17.83 13.84
N ASN A 617 5.21 17.44 14.79
CA ASN A 617 5.98 18.45 15.51
C ASN A 617 7.45 18.23 15.14
N ILE A 618 8.08 19.23 14.53
CA ILE A 618 9.52 19.27 14.27
C ILE A 618 10.03 20.49 15.04
N TRP A 619 10.98 20.29 15.93
CA TRP A 619 11.54 21.38 16.71
C TRP A 619 12.37 22.34 15.82
N ASP A 620 12.35 23.63 16.13
CA ASP A 620 13.09 24.63 15.34
C ASP A 620 14.60 24.60 15.62
N VAL A 621 15.37 24.31 14.58
CA VAL A 621 16.83 24.25 14.61
C VAL A 621 17.47 25.57 15.06
N SER A 622 16.81 26.71 14.81
CA SER A 622 17.33 28.04 15.16
C SER A 622 17.59 28.19 16.66
N ILE A 623 16.79 27.52 17.50
CA ILE A 623 16.90 27.58 18.96
C ILE A 623 18.22 26.96 19.42
N VAL A 624 18.56 25.78 18.89
CA VAL A 624 19.86 25.13 19.17
C VAL A 624 21.00 25.95 18.57
N LEU A 625 20.88 26.48 17.35
CA LEU A 625 21.93 27.30 16.76
C LEU A 625 22.22 28.55 17.61
N ARG A 626 21.21 29.16 18.24
CA ARG A 626 21.39 30.28 19.17
C ARG A 626 22.20 29.87 20.41
N LEU A 627 21.92 28.71 21.00
CA LEU A 627 22.73 28.17 22.10
C LEU A 627 24.17 27.89 21.64
N LEU A 628 24.35 27.26 20.48
CA LEU A 628 25.68 26.94 19.96
C LEU A 628 26.53 28.19 19.67
N ARG A 629 25.92 29.32 19.27
CA ARG A 629 26.63 30.60 19.10
C ARG A 629 27.20 31.15 20.42
N ARG A 630 26.52 30.93 21.54
CA ARG A 630 26.97 31.36 22.88
C ARG A 630 28.17 30.57 23.39
N LEU A 631 28.39 29.35 22.86
CA LEU A 631 29.56 28.52 23.15
C LEU A 631 30.76 28.92 22.28
N SER A 632 31.05 30.22 22.19
CA SER A 632 32.17 30.80 21.44
C SER A 632 32.72 32.00 22.20
N PRO A 633 34.04 32.29 22.12
CA PRO A 633 35.06 31.61 21.31
C PRO A 633 35.34 30.18 21.79
N VAL A 634 35.73 29.30 20.85
CA VAL A 634 35.88 27.85 21.13
C VAL A 634 37.14 27.52 21.96
N ALA A 635 38.07 28.46 22.07
CA ALA A 635 39.26 28.32 22.91
C ALA A 635 38.90 28.31 24.41
N ASP A 636 37.90 29.11 24.80
CA ASP A 636 37.62 29.43 26.21
C ASP A 636 36.62 28.46 26.86
N ILE A 637 35.93 27.64 26.07
CA ILE A 637 34.94 26.69 26.58
C ILE A 637 35.58 25.41 27.13
N SER A 638 34.90 24.68 28.00
CA SER A 638 35.39 23.39 28.51
C SER A 638 35.53 22.33 27.40
N VAL A 639 36.41 21.32 27.58
CA VAL A 639 36.49 20.16 26.65
C VAL A 639 35.13 19.47 26.51
N LYS A 640 34.34 19.43 27.58
CA LYS A 640 32.97 18.93 27.58
C LYS A 640 32.08 19.74 26.61
N ASP A 641 32.01 21.05 26.77
CA ASP A 641 31.17 21.89 25.90
C ASP A 641 31.67 21.92 24.45
N LEU A 642 32.98 21.89 24.24
CA LEU A 642 33.59 21.74 22.92
C LEU A 642 33.17 20.43 22.24
N THR A 643 33.18 19.32 22.99
CA THR A 643 32.73 18.00 22.51
C THR A 643 31.24 18.01 22.16
N LEU A 644 30.39 18.55 23.06
CA LEU A 644 28.95 18.62 22.83
C LEU A 644 28.60 19.50 21.63
N LYS A 645 29.28 20.65 21.49
CA LYS A 645 29.15 21.56 20.35
C LYS A 645 29.56 20.88 19.04
N LEU A 646 30.69 20.19 19.02
CA LEU A 646 31.17 19.46 17.84
C LEU A 646 30.16 18.39 17.41
N VAL A 647 29.70 17.54 18.34
CA VAL A 647 28.75 16.47 18.06
C VAL A 647 27.43 17.01 17.51
N MET A 648 26.90 18.09 18.09
CA MET A 648 25.65 18.69 17.61
C MET A 648 25.83 19.34 16.23
N LEU A 649 26.94 20.03 15.98
CA LEU A 649 27.21 20.63 14.68
C LEU A 649 27.39 19.57 13.58
N ILE A 650 28.07 18.46 13.85
CA ILE A 650 28.16 17.34 12.89
C ILE A 650 26.76 16.79 12.59
N ALA A 651 25.95 16.56 13.63
CA ALA A 651 24.58 16.05 13.48
C ALA A 651 23.68 16.99 12.66
N LEU A 652 23.79 18.31 12.86
CA LEU A 652 22.99 19.31 12.14
C LEU A 652 23.48 19.51 10.70
N THR A 653 24.79 19.68 10.48
CA THR A 653 25.36 20.06 9.16
C THR A 653 25.35 18.92 8.16
N ASN A 654 25.52 17.67 8.60
CA ASN A 654 25.53 16.51 7.72
C ASN A 654 24.28 15.63 7.85
N ALA A 655 23.34 15.99 8.73
CA ALA A 655 22.11 15.22 8.97
C ALA A 655 22.40 13.74 9.27
N THR A 656 23.54 13.47 9.94
CA THR A 656 24.07 12.13 10.20
C THR A 656 23.39 11.46 11.38
N ARG A 657 23.27 10.13 11.33
CA ARG A 657 22.84 9.33 12.50
C ARG A 657 23.94 9.31 13.55
N SER A 658 23.59 9.13 14.83
CA SER A 658 24.57 8.95 15.92
C SER A 658 25.58 7.83 15.63
N GLN A 659 25.15 6.77 14.92
CA GLN A 659 26.05 5.67 14.50
C GLN A 659 27.14 6.16 13.54
N SER A 660 26.81 7.06 12.61
CA SER A 660 27.79 7.61 11.67
C SER A 660 28.83 8.46 12.39
N ILE A 661 28.41 9.29 13.36
CA ILE A 661 29.32 10.10 14.18
C ILE A 661 30.23 9.21 15.03
N HIS A 662 29.68 8.13 15.60
CA HIS A 662 30.43 7.14 16.38
C HIS A 662 31.54 6.42 15.60
N LEU A 663 31.39 6.30 14.28
CA LEU A 663 32.31 5.57 13.40
C LEU A 663 33.30 6.48 12.66
N LEU A 664 33.33 7.77 12.97
CA LEU A 664 34.35 8.67 12.45
C LEU A 664 35.69 8.33 13.09
N LYS A 665 36.69 8.02 12.27
CA LYS A 665 38.06 7.65 12.66
C LYS A 665 39.06 8.66 12.11
N LEU A 666 40.15 8.89 12.84
CA LEU A 666 41.22 9.80 12.42
C LEU A 666 42.03 9.22 11.26
N SER A 667 42.29 7.91 11.27
CA SER A 667 42.93 7.16 10.18
C SER A 667 42.23 7.35 8.82
N ASN A 668 40.92 7.58 8.84
CA ASN A 668 40.10 7.78 7.64
C ASN A 668 39.76 9.25 7.37
N MET A 669 40.42 10.18 8.07
CA MET A 669 40.23 11.62 7.93
C MET A 669 41.23 12.21 6.93
N GLN A 670 40.70 12.91 5.92
CA GLN A 670 41.49 13.72 4.99
C GLN A 670 41.26 15.20 5.29
N LYS A 671 42.34 15.90 5.69
CA LYS A 671 42.32 17.34 5.96
C LYS A 671 42.59 18.10 4.66
N GLN A 672 41.72 19.04 4.32
CA GLN A 672 41.87 19.97 3.20
C GLN A 672 41.88 21.41 3.72
N LYS A 673 42.18 22.39 2.85
CA LYS A 673 42.31 23.81 3.23
C LYS A 673 41.04 24.37 3.90
N ASP A 674 39.87 23.92 3.47
CA ASP A 674 38.56 24.44 3.86
C ASP A 674 37.59 23.37 4.40
N CYS A 675 38.01 22.11 4.53
CA CYS A 675 37.14 21.05 5.06
C CYS A 675 37.91 19.85 5.64
N PHE A 676 37.21 19.05 6.44
CA PHE A 676 37.62 17.68 6.81
C PHE A 676 36.69 16.67 6.16
N ARG A 677 37.25 15.65 5.50
CA ARG A 677 36.51 14.57 4.85
C ARG A 677 36.78 13.26 5.55
N PHE A 678 35.74 12.52 5.91
CA PHE A 678 35.84 11.22 6.57
C PHE A 678 35.23 10.13 5.70
N LYS A 679 35.99 9.07 5.46
CA LYS A 679 35.49 7.82 4.86
C LYS A 679 35.07 6.86 5.97
N ILE A 680 33.89 6.25 5.85
CA ILE A 680 33.41 5.24 6.79
C ILE A 680 33.45 3.88 6.10
N PHE A 681 34.46 3.07 6.40
CA PHE A 681 34.55 1.70 5.88
C PHE A 681 33.70 0.71 6.69
N ASP A 682 33.41 1.03 7.95
CA ASP A 682 32.55 0.23 8.82
C ASP A 682 31.11 0.13 8.30
N LEU A 683 30.46 -1.01 8.53
CA LEU A 683 29.09 -1.25 8.07
C LEU A 683 28.07 -0.43 8.89
N LEU A 684 27.53 0.63 8.26
CA LEU A 684 26.41 1.41 8.76
C LEU A 684 25.09 0.62 8.67
N LYS A 685 24.07 1.00 9.47
CA LYS A 685 22.73 0.38 9.43
C LYS A 685 22.09 0.38 8.03
N GLN A 686 22.46 1.33 7.18
CA GLN A 686 21.99 1.44 5.79
C GLN A 686 22.89 0.73 4.76
N SER A 687 23.97 0.07 5.19
CA SER A 687 24.88 -0.62 4.27
C SER A 687 24.21 -1.86 3.68
N ARG A 688 24.49 -2.12 2.41
CA ARG A 688 24.02 -3.28 1.66
C ARG A 688 25.06 -3.67 0.59
N PRO A 689 25.07 -4.91 0.09
CA PRO A 689 25.97 -5.31 -0.99
C PRO A 689 25.91 -4.33 -2.18
N GLY A 690 27.08 -3.97 -2.73
CA GLY A 690 27.20 -3.01 -3.84
C GLY A 690 27.04 -1.53 -3.48
N TYR A 691 26.77 -1.17 -2.22
CA TYR A 691 26.62 0.23 -1.79
C TYR A 691 27.89 0.77 -1.12
N LYS A 692 28.48 1.82 -1.70
CA LYS A 692 29.59 2.55 -1.07
C LYS A 692 29.06 3.45 0.04
N ASN A 693 29.64 3.31 1.23
CA ASN A 693 29.30 4.19 2.34
C ASN A 693 29.64 5.64 1.99
N PRO A 694 28.74 6.58 2.30
CA PRO A 694 28.91 7.99 1.99
C PRO A 694 29.96 8.64 2.91
N GLU A 695 30.64 9.64 2.38
CA GLU A 695 31.65 10.40 3.11
C GLU A 695 30.99 11.52 3.95
N VAL A 696 31.52 11.72 5.16
CA VAL A 696 31.13 12.86 6.00
C VAL A 696 32.07 14.02 5.73
N ILE A 697 31.53 15.15 5.27
CA ILE A 697 32.31 16.33 4.89
C ILE A 697 31.95 17.48 5.82
N LEU A 698 32.92 17.92 6.61
CA LEU A 698 32.81 19.02 7.57
C LEU A 698 33.48 20.26 6.97
N LYS A 699 32.70 21.08 6.27
CA LYS A 699 33.18 22.28 5.58
C LYS A 699 33.31 23.46 6.54
N SER A 700 34.25 24.35 6.21
CA SER A 700 34.35 25.68 6.81
C SER A 700 33.08 26.49 6.51
N PHE A 701 32.71 27.33 7.47
CA PHE A 701 31.58 28.24 7.36
C PHE A 701 32.05 29.66 7.74
N PRO A 702 32.69 30.38 6.79
CA PRO A 702 33.15 31.75 7.01
C PRO A 702 32.06 32.74 7.46
N PRO A 703 30.79 32.68 6.98
CA PRO A 703 29.76 33.66 7.34
C PRO A 703 29.44 33.75 8.83
N ASP A 704 29.60 32.67 9.60
CA ASP A 704 29.49 32.70 11.06
C ASP A 704 30.51 31.75 11.69
N ARG A 705 31.69 32.30 12.03
CA ARG A 705 32.79 31.55 12.65
C ARG A 705 32.38 30.84 13.94
N ARG A 706 31.36 31.35 14.66
CA ARG A 706 30.86 30.74 15.90
C ARG A 706 30.15 29.41 15.66
N LEU A 707 29.63 29.18 14.46
CA LEU A 707 28.95 27.94 14.04
C LEU A 707 29.79 27.08 13.10
N CYS A 708 31.03 27.48 12.82
CA CYS A 708 31.90 26.79 11.87
C CYS A 708 32.40 25.46 12.42
N VAL A 709 31.83 24.35 11.93
CA VAL A 709 32.21 22.98 12.35
C VAL A 709 33.69 22.67 12.10
N TYR A 710 34.29 23.25 11.05
CA TYR A 710 35.72 23.12 10.76
C TYR A 710 36.60 23.74 11.87
N LEU A 711 36.28 24.94 12.34
CA LEU A 711 37.03 25.61 13.41
C LEU A 711 36.85 24.89 14.75
N VAL A 712 35.62 24.45 15.05
CA VAL A 712 35.32 23.65 16.25
C VAL A 712 36.10 22.33 16.24
N LEU A 713 36.13 21.63 15.10
CA LEU A 713 36.89 20.39 14.96
C LEU A 713 38.40 20.64 15.07
N LYS A 714 38.93 21.71 14.47
CA LYS A 714 40.36 22.06 14.57
C LYS A 714 40.77 22.27 16.03
N GLU A 715 39.98 23.01 16.80
CA GLU A 715 40.24 23.23 18.23
C GLU A 715 40.07 21.94 19.05
N TYR A 716 39.05 21.13 18.74
CA TYR A 716 38.85 19.84 19.39
C TYR A 716 40.02 18.88 19.16
N LEU A 717 40.54 18.80 17.93
CA LEU A 717 41.72 17.98 17.63
C LEU A 717 42.93 18.48 18.43
N LYS A 718 43.18 19.81 18.45
CA LYS A 718 44.27 20.42 19.22
C LYS A 718 44.21 20.03 20.71
N ARG A 719 43.04 20.11 21.33
CA ARG A 719 42.86 19.83 22.77
C ARG A 719 42.73 18.36 23.12
N THR A 720 42.56 17.48 22.12
CA THR A 720 42.45 16.04 22.35
C THR A 720 43.70 15.27 21.96
N VAL A 721 44.76 15.90 21.48
CA VAL A 721 46.03 15.22 21.11
C VAL A 721 46.57 14.43 22.31
N ASP A 722 46.78 15.09 23.45
CA ASP A 722 47.48 14.48 24.59
C ASP A 722 46.64 13.44 25.35
N ILE A 723 45.30 13.61 25.35
CA ILE A 723 44.39 12.73 26.09
C ILE A 723 43.90 11.53 25.27
N ARG A 724 44.24 11.44 23.99
CA ARG A 724 43.75 10.42 23.06
C ARG A 724 44.51 9.10 23.14
N SER A 725 45.77 9.13 23.57
CA SER A 725 46.63 7.92 23.59
C SER A 725 46.52 7.18 22.24
N GLU A 726 46.21 5.90 22.22
CA GLU A 726 46.10 5.05 21.01
C GLU A 726 44.70 5.06 20.33
N GLU A 727 43.75 5.88 20.78
CA GLU A 727 42.35 5.83 20.29
C GLU A 727 42.13 6.54 18.94
N ASP A 728 41.90 5.74 17.89
CA ASP A 728 41.62 6.21 16.53
C ASP A 728 40.22 6.86 16.34
N SER A 729 39.29 6.64 17.28
CA SER A 729 37.93 7.19 17.20
C SER A 729 37.92 8.70 17.34
N LEU A 730 37.36 9.46 16.37
CA LEU A 730 37.33 10.92 16.41
C LEU A 730 36.78 11.45 17.75
N ILE A 731 35.63 10.94 18.20
CA ILE A 731 34.98 11.39 19.43
C ILE A 731 35.39 10.51 20.62
N LEU A 732 35.93 11.16 21.66
CA LEU A 732 36.36 10.56 22.92
C LEU A 732 35.46 10.98 24.08
N SER A 733 35.48 10.19 25.17
CA SER A 733 34.86 10.56 26.44
C SER A 733 35.58 11.79 27.00
N TYR A 734 34.84 12.83 27.38
CA TYR A 734 35.41 13.97 28.11
C TYR A 734 35.63 13.64 29.61
N ILE A 735 35.23 12.45 30.08
CA ILE A 735 35.46 11.94 31.43
C ILE A 735 36.58 10.90 31.38
N LYS A 736 37.54 10.95 32.31
CA LYS A 736 38.58 9.92 32.46
C LYS A 736 37.95 8.55 32.81
N PRO A 737 38.43 7.43 32.23
CA PRO A 737 39.44 7.35 31.17
C PRO A 737 38.88 7.79 29.81
N HIS A 738 39.66 8.56 29.05
CA HIS A 738 39.27 9.22 27.79
C HIS A 738 39.17 8.25 26.58
N LYS A 739 38.34 7.21 26.71
CA LYS A 739 38.16 6.15 25.71
C LYS A 739 37.15 6.52 24.63
N LYS A 740 37.10 5.72 23.56
CA LYS A 740 36.03 5.76 22.54
C LYS A 740 34.64 5.69 23.18
N VAL A 741 33.76 6.62 22.80
CA VAL A 741 32.37 6.62 23.28
C VAL A 741 31.45 5.74 22.45
N SER A 742 30.40 5.21 23.06
CA SER A 742 29.35 4.45 22.37
C SER A 742 28.38 5.35 21.59
N CYS A 743 27.65 4.76 20.64
CA CYS A 743 26.55 5.43 19.92
C CYS A 743 25.43 5.93 20.86
N SER A 744 25.19 5.25 21.99
CA SER A 744 24.21 5.68 23.00
C SER A 744 24.70 6.93 23.74
N THR A 745 26.00 7.04 24.04
CA THR A 745 26.61 8.25 24.62
C THR A 745 26.45 9.45 23.70
N ILE A 746 26.75 9.32 22.40
CA ILE A 746 26.52 10.40 21.41
C ILE A 746 25.05 10.83 21.40
N SER A 747 24.13 9.87 21.44
CA SER A 747 22.70 10.16 21.48
C SER A 747 22.26 10.90 22.75
N ARG A 748 22.86 10.57 23.91
CA ARG A 748 22.64 11.30 25.17
C ARG A 748 23.18 12.72 25.11
N TRP A 749 24.34 12.93 24.49
CA TRP A 749 24.94 14.25 24.30
C TRP A 749 24.13 15.16 23.38
N ILE A 750 23.60 14.62 22.28
CA ILE A 750 22.65 15.36 21.41
C ILE A 750 21.41 15.77 22.20
N LYS A 751 20.81 14.84 22.96
CA LYS A 751 19.66 15.16 23.84
C LYS A 751 20.00 16.21 24.89
N SER A 752 21.19 16.17 25.48
CA SER A 752 21.63 17.16 26.46
C SER A 752 21.67 18.57 25.87
N ILE A 753 22.19 18.73 24.65
CA ILE A 753 22.17 20.03 23.95
C ILE A 753 20.75 20.46 23.58
N MET A 754 19.90 19.54 23.13
CA MET A 754 18.48 19.83 22.87
C MET A 754 17.78 20.33 24.14
N CYS A 755 17.97 19.64 25.27
CA CYS A 755 17.41 20.02 26.57
C CYS A 755 17.93 21.38 27.04
N ARG A 756 19.25 21.62 26.95
CA ARG A 756 19.87 22.94 27.24
C ARG A 756 19.33 24.08 26.37
N ALA A 757 18.85 23.78 25.18
CA ALA A 757 18.25 24.75 24.27
C ALA A 757 16.74 24.97 24.55
N GLY A 758 16.14 24.26 25.49
CA GLY A 758 14.71 24.34 25.80
C GLY A 758 13.82 23.40 24.97
N ILE A 759 14.39 22.39 24.31
CA ILE A 759 13.62 21.40 23.55
C ILE A 759 13.23 20.24 24.48
N ASP A 760 11.94 19.94 24.53
CA ASP A 760 11.43 18.82 25.32
C ASP A 760 11.92 17.46 24.78
N THR A 761 12.79 16.81 25.56
CA THR A 761 13.36 15.49 25.20
C THR A 761 12.49 14.29 25.61
N SER A 762 11.38 14.54 26.32
CA SER A 762 10.30 13.57 26.54
C SER A 762 9.60 13.28 25.20
N ILE A 763 9.39 14.32 24.38
CA ILE A 763 8.82 14.25 23.03
C ILE A 763 9.92 13.97 21.99
N PHE A 764 10.96 14.81 21.94
CA PHE A 764 11.98 14.74 20.89
C PHE A 764 13.21 13.93 21.28
N LYS A 765 13.44 12.82 20.58
CA LYS A 765 14.64 11.99 20.78
C LYS A 765 15.78 12.43 19.87
N ALA A 766 17.03 12.03 20.17
CA ALA A 766 18.22 12.43 19.41
C ALA A 766 18.12 12.25 17.89
N HIS A 767 17.44 11.19 17.42
CA HIS A 767 17.25 10.91 16.00
C HIS A 767 16.38 11.96 15.28
N SER A 768 15.54 12.71 16.01
CA SER A 768 14.73 13.81 15.46
C SER A 768 15.56 14.96 14.91
N THR A 769 16.80 15.15 15.41
CA THR A 769 17.75 16.18 14.95
C THR A 769 17.96 16.15 13.45
N ARG A 770 17.99 14.95 12.86
CA ARG A 770 18.13 14.77 11.43
C ARG A 770 16.90 15.24 10.65
N SER A 771 15.70 14.96 11.17
CA SER A 771 14.45 15.43 10.56
C SER A 771 14.32 16.94 10.69
N ALA A 772 14.71 17.50 11.83
CA ALA A 772 14.74 18.95 12.07
C ALA A 772 15.72 19.68 11.13
N SER A 773 16.96 19.18 11.01
CA SER A 773 17.97 19.81 10.13
C SER A 773 17.57 19.80 8.66
N THR A 774 17.01 18.70 8.17
CA THR A 774 16.56 18.60 6.78
C THR A 774 15.32 19.40 6.48
N SER A 775 14.38 19.48 7.43
CA SER A 775 13.21 20.33 7.29
C SER A 775 13.60 21.80 7.27
N LYS A 776 14.55 22.22 8.13
CA LYS A 776 15.11 23.58 8.11
C LYS A 776 15.86 23.88 6.82
N ALA A 777 16.67 22.95 6.31
CA ALA A 777 17.32 23.10 5.00
C ALA A 777 16.30 23.27 3.88
N LYS A 778 15.20 22.51 3.92
CA LYS A 778 14.11 22.63 2.95
C LYS A 778 13.38 23.97 3.04
N GLN A 779 13.11 24.47 4.25
CA GLN A 779 12.54 25.79 4.49
C GLN A 779 13.44 26.92 3.95
N ASN A 780 14.77 26.75 4.05
CA ASN A 780 15.76 27.69 3.51
C ASN A 780 16.08 27.45 2.02
N ASN A 781 15.18 26.81 1.27
CA ASN A 781 15.29 26.59 -0.18
C ASN A 781 16.53 25.81 -0.64
N VAL A 782 17.20 25.05 0.24
CA VAL A 782 18.28 24.15 -0.18
C VAL A 782 17.70 23.10 -1.14
N PRO A 783 18.35 22.82 -2.28
CA PRO A 783 17.86 21.84 -3.24
C PRO A 783 17.62 20.49 -2.57
N VAL A 784 16.45 19.90 -2.80
CA VAL A 784 16.08 18.60 -2.20
C VAL A 784 17.05 17.50 -2.65
N SER A 785 17.67 17.62 -3.83
CA SER A 785 18.76 16.72 -4.25
C SER A 785 19.91 16.69 -3.25
N ASP A 786 20.30 17.86 -2.76
CA ASP A 786 21.47 18.05 -1.91
C ASP A 786 21.14 17.62 -0.48
N ILE A 787 19.91 17.93 -0.04
CA ILE A 787 19.35 17.39 1.21
C ILE A 787 19.38 15.86 1.14
N LEU A 788 18.79 15.24 0.10
CA LEU A 788 18.71 13.78 -0.06
C LEU A 788 20.09 13.10 -0.15
N ALA A 789 21.04 13.73 -0.84
CA ALA A 789 22.42 13.29 -0.91
C ALA A 789 23.06 13.23 0.50
N LYS A 790 22.74 14.21 1.36
CA LYS A 790 23.21 14.27 2.75
C LYS A 790 22.47 13.34 3.72
N ILE A 791 21.14 13.19 3.62
CA ILE A 791 20.41 12.29 4.53
C ILE A 791 20.53 10.82 4.19
N HIS A 792 21.07 10.43 3.05
CA HIS A 792 21.05 9.02 2.63
C HIS A 792 19.61 8.46 2.69
N PHE A 793 18.64 9.30 2.34
CA PHE A 793 17.25 8.90 2.14
C PHE A 793 17.13 8.45 0.70
N GLN A 794 17.62 7.24 0.43
CA GLN A 794 17.47 6.60 -0.86
C GLN A 794 16.43 5.49 -0.75
N PHE A 795 15.18 5.90 -0.48
CA PHE A 795 14.14 5.38 -1.34
C PHE A 795 14.25 6.15 -2.66
N PHE A 796 14.81 5.47 -3.66
CA PHE A 796 14.37 5.65 -5.04
C PHE A 796 14.57 7.02 -5.73
N ILE A 797 15.74 7.65 -5.62
CA ILE A 797 16.07 8.86 -6.42
C ILE A 797 17.50 8.75 -6.98
N TYR A 798 17.76 7.75 -7.83
CA TYR A 798 18.89 7.83 -8.78
C TYR A 798 18.44 8.31 -10.17
N THR A 799 17.14 8.23 -10.46
CA THR A 799 16.54 8.67 -11.74
C THR A 799 16.05 10.11 -11.76
N LYS A 800 16.01 10.83 -10.61
CA LYS A 800 15.45 12.20 -10.53
C LYS A 800 16.49 13.32 -10.58
N THR A 801 17.77 13.04 -10.31
CA THR A 801 18.80 14.08 -10.16
C THR A 801 19.32 14.57 -11.52
N GLN A 802 19.49 13.68 -12.51
CA GLN A 802 19.82 14.12 -13.88
C GLN A 802 18.68 14.91 -14.54
N ILE A 803 17.42 14.60 -14.18
CA ILE A 803 16.26 15.34 -14.67
C ILE A 803 16.28 16.76 -14.09
N ARG A 804 16.49 16.94 -12.78
CA ARG A 804 16.48 18.28 -12.16
C ARG A 804 17.60 19.23 -12.58
N VAL A 805 18.78 18.73 -12.98
CA VAL A 805 19.88 19.60 -13.43
C VAL A 805 19.54 20.24 -14.78
N LYS A 806 18.91 19.50 -15.72
CA LYS A 806 18.39 20.09 -16.97
C LYS A 806 17.23 21.06 -16.75
N PHE A 807 16.30 20.74 -15.84
CA PHE A 807 15.18 21.65 -15.53
C PHE A 807 15.57 22.89 -14.72
N GLY A 808 16.67 22.85 -13.97
CA GLY A 808 17.21 24.01 -13.25
C GLY A 808 17.86 25.04 -14.16
N GLN A 809 18.48 24.60 -15.27
CA GLN A 809 19.07 25.49 -16.28
C GLN A 809 18.00 26.23 -17.09
N ILE A 810 16.87 25.57 -17.42
CA ILE A 810 15.75 26.19 -18.15
C ILE A 810 15.04 27.26 -17.28
N LYS A 811 14.98 27.06 -15.96
CA LYS A 811 14.37 28.06 -15.05
C LYS A 811 15.18 29.35 -14.92
N ASN A 812 16.48 29.31 -15.23
CA ASN A 812 17.35 30.49 -15.25
C ASN A 812 17.38 31.19 -16.63
N GLN A 813 16.79 30.59 -17.66
CA GLN A 813 16.58 31.23 -18.97
C GLN A 813 15.16 31.83 -19.13
N MET A 814 14.23 31.50 -18.22
CA MET A 814 12.85 32.03 -18.17
C MET A 814 12.66 33.12 -17.09
N LYS A 815 13.74 33.55 -16.44
CA LYS A 815 13.84 34.83 -15.74
C LYS A 815 14.77 35.71 -16.56
#